data_AF-A0A939YE45-F1
#
_entry.id   AF-A0A939YE45-F1
#
_cell.length_a   1.000
_cell.length_b   1.000
_cell.length_c   1.000
_cell.angle_alpha   90.00
_cell.angle_beta   90.00
_cell.angle_gamma   90.00
#
_symmetry.space_group_name_H-M   'P 1'
#
loop_
_entity.id
_entity.type
_entity.pdbx_description
1 polymer ?
#
loop_
_entity_poly.entity_id
_entity_poly.type
_entity_poly.pdbx_seq_one_letter_code
_entity_poly.pdbx_strand_id
1 'polypeptide(L)'
;MKRTHLLLMLLAICLVINAQPISQQEALKRATSYLKSTPVADRAHRAKQQLRMNPVSVDIPNLYVFDIQGGGYVIASGDERALPVLGYSMSSHMDWDRMPDNMRWWLKGYSQAIEALGDAQITDTEGGTRAGKAAIAPLVTTHWDQSPLYNMLCPRYNGQSVQYAGKSCITGCVATAMAQVMNYHQWPKEPSTEIPGYSYSVSNLEPQNGLVEDFEMSALAPMSFDWDNMCDQLTNSDGSTAAGVTRNNIMAVARLMLYCGQSVQMSYSPNISLSFTSYVAQALRNYFGYDKGVRSINRLGYSISDWENVIYQELANNRPVVYAGQSDSGGHAFVCDGYDGNGMFHINWGWGGYFEDYFSLSVLNPYAQNVSGITVAGVGFCMSQEAVIGIQPPTEGTVAADDLPQLTNLANYNVIDLGDEYQVTWNYIYTNLIYPKAEFQFDLVLRTQDGYLHPLQVGCEPVNAETELNYYYYITIPKKGLSLPDGVYRLYPYYVCNSVPNSSWQNLGGERIYVDWVIQNGVSTLSSVPSVSLFRVSKCEITRGTGEIGTPNDLTLTIRNSGSEYQGTLIITPYFIGNDNPKEAWEKVTSSDDLPEGYEQLDNLTSGAYLKSGATIANHVTFSFTPQYEGRYLLCLSEIPPTPMSSPVPFAYTSIEISDPTSLNEELRVKSEESTTAVYDLAGRRVNPEFKIQNSKLPKGIYIQNGKKVAF
;
A
#
# COMPACT_ATOMS: atom_id res chain seq x y z
N MET A 1 9.20 -32.79 55.24
CA MET A 1 7.79 -32.99 54.83
C MET A 1 6.92 -31.74 54.96
N LYS A 2 7.54 -30.59 55.25
CA LYS A 2 7.04 -29.25 54.92
C LYS A 2 7.69 -28.85 53.58
N ARG A 3 6.99 -28.08 52.74
CA ARG A 3 7.49 -27.25 51.60
C ARG A 3 7.39 -27.74 50.15
N THR A 4 6.80 -28.88 49.81
CA THR A 4 6.75 -29.34 48.40
C THR A 4 5.40 -29.23 47.68
N HIS A 5 4.31 -28.82 48.35
CA HIS A 5 2.98 -28.77 47.72
C HIS A 5 2.41 -27.36 47.48
N LEU A 6 3.13 -26.29 47.85
CA LEU A 6 2.72 -24.91 47.56
C LEU A 6 3.47 -24.29 46.37
N LEU A 7 4.50 -24.98 45.84
CA LEU A 7 5.25 -24.53 44.66
C LEU A 7 4.59 -24.94 43.33
N LEU A 8 3.57 -25.81 43.39
CA LEU A 8 2.85 -26.33 42.21
C LEU A 8 1.52 -25.63 41.92
N MET A 9 1.10 -24.69 42.77
CA MET A 9 -0.16 -23.92 42.59
C MET A 9 0.04 -22.43 42.26
N LEU A 10 1.29 -21.96 42.17
CA LEU A 10 1.66 -20.59 41.80
C LEU A 10 2.26 -20.49 40.38
N LEU A 11 2.21 -21.58 39.61
CA LEU A 11 2.60 -21.63 38.19
C LEU A 11 1.38 -21.52 37.25
N ALA A 12 0.34 -20.83 37.70
CA ALA A 12 -0.84 -20.51 36.90
C ALA A 12 -1.12 -19.01 37.05
N ILE A 13 -1.22 -18.32 35.92
CA ILE A 13 -1.59 -16.90 35.76
C ILE A 13 -0.41 -15.92 35.88
N CYS A 14 0.47 -15.98 34.89
CA CYS A 14 0.96 -14.80 34.17
C CYS A 14 1.18 -15.23 32.71
N LEU A 15 0.07 -15.51 32.02
CA LEU A 15 0.07 -15.44 30.55
C LEU A 15 0.16 -13.96 30.23
N VAL A 16 1.38 -13.46 30.05
CA VAL A 16 1.58 -12.26 29.25
C VAL A 16 1.25 -12.70 27.83
N ILE A 17 0.03 -12.40 27.39
CA ILE A 17 -0.35 -12.51 25.99
C ILE A 17 0.38 -11.38 25.30
N ASN A 18 1.66 -11.62 24.96
CA ASN A 18 2.27 -10.92 23.85
C ASN A 18 1.82 -11.69 22.62
N ALA A 19 1.10 -11.05 21.71
CA ALA A 19 0.96 -11.55 20.35
C ALA A 19 2.36 -11.61 19.73
N GLN A 20 2.90 -12.82 19.59
CA GLN A 20 4.30 -13.12 19.26
C GLN A 20 4.41 -13.65 17.83
N PRO A 21 5.58 -13.54 17.17
CA PRO A 21 5.90 -14.31 15.97
C PRO A 21 5.41 -15.74 16.10
N ILE A 22 4.67 -16.26 15.11
CA ILE A 22 4.09 -17.60 15.24
C ILE A 22 5.15 -18.66 14.97
N SER A 23 5.07 -19.77 15.68
CA SER A 23 5.93 -20.93 15.39
C SER A 23 5.62 -21.53 14.02
N GLN A 24 6.61 -22.17 13.40
CA GLN A 24 6.43 -22.95 12.17
C GLN A 24 5.28 -23.97 12.27
N GLN A 25 5.09 -24.58 13.44
CA GLN A 25 4.02 -25.55 13.68
C GLN A 25 2.63 -24.89 13.65
N GLU A 26 2.51 -23.67 14.20
CA GLU A 26 1.26 -22.92 14.15
C GLU A 26 0.99 -22.39 12.73
N ALA A 27 2.02 -21.92 12.01
CA ALA A 27 1.91 -21.55 10.61
C ALA A 27 1.41 -22.74 9.75
N LEU A 28 1.97 -23.93 9.95
CA LEU A 28 1.55 -25.16 9.29
C LEU A 28 0.07 -25.49 9.56
N LYS A 29 -0.37 -25.34 10.82
CA LYS A 29 -1.76 -25.59 11.23
C LYS A 29 -2.73 -24.60 10.59
N ARG A 30 -2.39 -23.30 10.58
CA ARG A 30 -3.18 -22.23 9.94
C ARG A 30 -3.27 -22.45 8.43
N ALA A 31 -2.14 -22.75 7.77
CA ALA A 31 -2.08 -23.08 6.35
C ALA A 31 -2.93 -24.30 5.99
N THR A 32 -2.83 -25.38 6.79
CA THR A 32 -3.64 -26.59 6.60
C THR A 32 -5.13 -26.28 6.71
N SER A 33 -5.51 -25.43 7.66
CA SER A 33 -6.90 -25.04 7.89
C SER A 33 -7.44 -24.20 6.74
N TYR A 34 -6.64 -23.25 6.24
CA TYR A 34 -6.97 -22.43 5.07
C TYR A 34 -7.20 -23.30 3.82
N LEU A 35 -6.26 -24.18 3.47
CA LEU A 35 -6.41 -25.07 2.31
C LEU A 35 -7.62 -26.02 2.44
N LYS A 36 -8.06 -26.33 3.67
CA LYS A 36 -9.27 -27.11 3.92
C LYS A 36 -10.57 -26.30 3.73
N SER A 37 -10.56 -24.99 3.92
CA SER A 37 -11.75 -24.15 3.78
C SER A 37 -11.89 -23.52 2.38
N THR A 38 -10.81 -23.37 1.61
CA THR A 38 -10.84 -22.74 0.29
C THR A 38 -11.65 -23.53 -0.75
N PRO A 39 -12.65 -22.91 -1.42
CA PRO A 39 -13.31 -23.47 -2.59
C PRO A 39 -12.37 -23.39 -3.81
N VAL A 40 -11.39 -24.28 -3.91
CA VAL A 40 -10.44 -24.27 -5.02
C VAL A 40 -11.18 -24.52 -6.35
N ALA A 41 -10.84 -23.79 -7.41
CA ALA A 41 -11.28 -24.06 -8.77
C ALA A 41 -10.99 -25.52 -9.19
N ASP A 42 -9.95 -26.13 -8.61
CA ASP A 42 -9.56 -27.52 -8.82
C ASP A 42 -9.97 -28.46 -7.67
N ARG A 43 -11.28 -28.63 -7.46
CA ARG A 43 -11.83 -29.58 -6.48
C ARG A 43 -11.37 -31.03 -6.73
N ALA A 44 -11.04 -31.36 -7.97
CA ALA A 44 -10.67 -32.71 -8.39
C ALA A 44 -9.25 -33.10 -7.93
N HIS A 45 -8.29 -32.17 -7.97
CA HIS A 45 -6.92 -32.42 -7.50
C HIS A 45 -6.85 -32.49 -5.97
N ARG A 46 -7.58 -31.60 -5.28
CA ARG A 46 -7.67 -31.56 -3.80
C ARG A 46 -8.23 -32.85 -3.19
N ALA A 47 -9.22 -33.48 -3.84
CA ALA A 47 -9.81 -34.72 -3.36
C ALA A 47 -8.85 -35.93 -3.38
N LYS A 48 -7.74 -35.84 -4.11
CA LYS A 48 -6.75 -36.92 -4.28
C LYS A 48 -5.47 -36.74 -3.45
N GLN A 49 -5.14 -35.52 -3.02
CA GLN A 49 -3.93 -35.26 -2.23
C GLN A 49 -4.19 -35.41 -0.73
N GLN A 50 -3.34 -36.17 -0.04
CA GLN A 50 -3.18 -36.00 1.40
C GLN A 50 -2.42 -34.69 1.59
N LEU A 51 -3.02 -33.69 2.25
CA LEU A 51 -2.37 -32.42 2.63
C LEU A 51 -1.27 -32.63 3.69
N ARG A 52 -0.27 -33.46 3.35
CA ARG A 52 0.96 -33.65 4.10
C ARG A 52 1.93 -32.62 3.58
N MET A 53 2.31 -31.70 4.45
CA MET A 53 3.13 -30.54 4.12
C MET A 53 4.47 -30.67 4.85
N ASN A 54 5.56 -30.54 4.11
CA ASN A 54 6.93 -30.62 4.63
C ASN A 54 7.56 -29.22 4.62
N PRO A 55 8.19 -28.78 5.71
CA PRO A 55 8.80 -27.47 5.77
C PRO A 55 9.99 -27.37 4.80
N VAL A 56 10.11 -26.20 4.16
CA VAL A 56 11.24 -25.81 3.33
C VAL A 56 11.91 -24.59 3.96
N SER A 57 13.24 -24.60 4.00
CA SER A 57 14.01 -23.43 4.42
C SER A 57 14.17 -22.47 3.25
N VAL A 58 13.68 -21.25 3.42
CA VAL A 58 13.92 -20.13 2.48
C VAL A 58 14.56 -18.99 3.25
N ASP A 59 15.50 -18.29 2.61
CA ASP A 59 16.19 -17.13 3.21
C ASP A 59 15.33 -15.86 3.09
N ILE A 60 14.11 -15.93 3.65
CA ILE A 60 13.15 -14.83 3.69
C ILE A 60 12.53 -14.81 5.09
N PRO A 61 12.87 -13.82 5.94
CA PRO A 61 12.32 -13.70 7.28
C PRO A 61 10.79 -13.61 7.28
N ASN A 62 10.18 -13.83 8.45
CA ASN A 62 8.75 -13.66 8.69
C ASN A 62 7.80 -14.49 7.81
N LEU A 63 8.33 -15.45 7.03
CA LEU A 63 7.58 -16.35 6.17
C LEU A 63 7.95 -17.81 6.44
N TYR A 64 6.98 -18.70 6.29
CA TYR A 64 7.19 -20.14 6.32
C TYR A 64 6.73 -20.77 5.00
N VAL A 65 7.56 -21.65 4.45
CA VAL A 65 7.26 -22.36 3.21
C VAL A 65 7.08 -23.84 3.49
N PHE A 66 6.07 -24.44 2.88
CA PHE A 66 5.79 -25.87 2.96
C PHE A 66 5.53 -26.47 1.59
N ASP A 67 6.25 -27.53 1.23
CA ASP A 67 5.94 -28.33 0.04
C ASP A 67 4.83 -29.34 0.35
N ILE A 68 3.88 -29.48 -0.57
CA ILE A 68 2.78 -30.44 -0.46
C ILE A 68 3.23 -31.78 -1.05
N GLN A 69 3.05 -32.85 -0.28
CA GLN A 69 3.37 -34.20 -0.74
C GLN A 69 2.53 -34.57 -1.96
N GLY A 70 3.20 -34.86 -3.08
CA GLY A 70 2.54 -35.16 -4.37
C GLY A 70 2.37 -33.95 -5.29
N GLY A 71 2.99 -32.82 -4.95
CA GLY A 71 3.05 -31.60 -5.77
C GLY A 71 2.28 -30.44 -5.16
N GLY A 72 2.80 -29.23 -5.38
CA GLY A 72 2.30 -28.00 -4.79
C GLY A 72 3.17 -27.48 -3.64
N TYR A 73 2.88 -26.26 -3.23
CA TYR A 73 3.53 -25.59 -2.11
C TYR A 73 2.60 -24.58 -1.44
N VAL A 74 2.94 -24.14 -0.24
CA VAL A 74 2.23 -23.11 0.51
C VAL A 74 3.23 -22.15 1.14
N ILE A 75 2.95 -20.86 1.00
CA ILE A 75 3.66 -19.76 1.64
C ILE A 75 2.73 -19.21 2.73
N ALA A 76 3.12 -19.42 3.98
CA ALA A 76 2.38 -18.99 5.16
C ALA A 76 3.05 -17.80 5.83
N SER A 77 2.25 -16.92 6.42
CA SER A 77 2.79 -15.81 7.22
C SER A 77 3.37 -16.32 8.55
N GLY A 78 4.47 -15.70 8.99
CA GLY A 78 5.05 -15.86 10.32
C GLY A 78 4.38 -15.00 11.40
N ASP A 79 3.28 -14.33 11.09
CA ASP A 79 2.57 -13.43 12.00
C ASP A 79 1.06 -13.70 12.00
N GLU A 80 0.44 -13.64 13.18
CA GLU A 80 -1.01 -13.85 13.33
C GLU A 80 -1.86 -12.69 12.82
N ARG A 81 -1.28 -11.49 12.71
CA ARG A 81 -1.92 -10.26 12.18
C ARG A 81 -2.07 -10.28 10.67
N ALA A 82 -1.22 -11.00 9.97
CA ALA A 82 -1.28 -11.17 8.52
C ALA A 82 -2.14 -12.38 8.11
N LEU A 83 -2.47 -12.45 6.82
CA LEU A 83 -3.20 -13.58 6.26
C LEU A 83 -2.44 -14.90 6.52
N PRO A 84 -3.15 -15.99 6.88
CA PRO A 84 -2.51 -17.26 7.23
C PRO A 84 -1.77 -17.90 6.05
N VAL A 85 -2.25 -17.69 4.84
CA VAL A 85 -1.61 -18.08 3.58
C VAL A 85 -1.46 -16.82 2.73
N LEU A 86 -0.30 -16.67 2.10
CA LEU A 86 0.06 -15.53 1.25
C LEU A 86 0.26 -15.93 -0.21
N GLY A 87 0.56 -17.21 -0.47
CA GLY A 87 0.54 -17.79 -1.79
C GLY A 87 0.55 -19.31 -1.74
N TYR A 88 0.05 -19.98 -2.77
CA TYR A 88 0.04 -21.43 -2.85
C TYR A 88 -0.05 -21.93 -4.30
N SER A 89 0.40 -23.17 -4.47
CA SER A 89 0.12 -24.02 -5.62
C SER A 89 -0.36 -25.39 -5.15
N MET A 90 -1.28 -26.01 -5.90
CA MET A 90 -1.74 -27.37 -5.62
C MET A 90 -1.04 -28.44 -6.49
N SER A 91 -0.25 -28.04 -7.48
CA SER A 91 0.35 -28.96 -8.47
C SER A 91 1.80 -28.65 -8.81
N SER A 92 2.22 -27.38 -8.76
CA SER A 92 3.57 -26.97 -9.11
C SER A 92 4.58 -27.57 -8.13
N HIS A 93 5.63 -28.21 -8.65
CA HIS A 93 6.77 -28.66 -7.84
C HIS A 93 7.83 -27.58 -7.86
N MET A 94 8.49 -27.33 -6.72
CA MET A 94 9.32 -26.15 -6.60
C MET A 94 10.79 -26.42 -6.27
N ASP A 95 11.65 -25.73 -7.03
CA ASP A 95 13.07 -25.59 -6.73
C ASP A 95 13.33 -24.18 -6.17
N TRP A 96 13.28 -24.09 -4.84
CA TRP A 96 13.44 -22.83 -4.11
C TRP A 96 14.84 -22.21 -4.26
N ASP A 97 15.86 -23.00 -4.62
CA ASP A 97 17.21 -22.50 -4.89
C ASP A 97 17.27 -21.76 -6.23
N ARG A 98 16.36 -22.08 -7.15
CA ARG A 98 16.19 -21.41 -8.45
C ARG A 98 15.03 -20.43 -8.47
N MET A 99 14.57 -19.99 -7.30
CA MET A 99 13.51 -18.99 -7.21
C MET A 99 13.91 -17.72 -7.96
N PRO A 100 13.11 -17.32 -8.97
CA PRO A 100 13.40 -16.15 -9.75
C PRO A 100 13.37 -14.85 -8.91
N ASP A 101 14.16 -13.83 -9.30
CA ASP A 101 14.33 -12.59 -8.54
C ASP A 101 13.05 -11.79 -8.27
N ASN A 102 12.07 -11.76 -9.17
CA ASN A 102 10.81 -11.05 -8.98
C ASN A 102 9.95 -11.65 -7.85
N MET A 103 9.89 -12.97 -7.77
CA MET A 103 9.17 -13.68 -6.73
C MET A 103 9.93 -13.51 -5.43
N ARG A 104 11.27 -13.55 -5.48
CA ARG A 104 12.12 -13.16 -4.34
C ARG A 104 11.80 -11.74 -3.87
N TRP A 105 11.65 -10.78 -4.77
CA TRP A 105 11.28 -9.40 -4.44
C TRP A 105 9.86 -9.34 -3.86
N TRP A 106 8.90 -10.06 -4.46
CA TRP A 106 7.52 -10.13 -3.99
C TRP A 106 7.43 -10.67 -2.56
N LEU A 107 8.09 -11.81 -2.30
CA LEU A 107 8.15 -12.43 -0.98
C LEU A 107 8.94 -11.60 0.03
N LYS A 108 10.02 -10.93 -0.39
CA LYS A 108 10.68 -9.91 0.45
C LYS A 108 9.72 -8.78 0.80
N GLY A 109 8.90 -8.33 -0.16
CA GLY A 109 7.87 -7.34 0.11
C GLY A 109 6.83 -7.83 1.12
N TYR A 110 6.46 -9.11 1.07
CA TYR A 110 5.64 -9.71 2.12
C TYR A 110 6.34 -9.70 3.48
N SER A 111 7.59 -10.16 3.55
CA SER A 111 8.39 -10.17 4.77
C SER A 111 8.49 -8.78 5.39
N GLN A 112 8.79 -7.77 4.57
CA GLN A 112 8.93 -6.39 5.02
C GLN A 112 7.59 -5.80 5.49
N ALA A 113 6.49 -6.11 4.79
CA ALA A 113 5.16 -5.69 5.22
C ALA A 113 4.77 -6.33 6.56
N ILE A 114 5.17 -7.58 6.82
CA ILE A 114 4.96 -8.25 8.11
C ILE A 114 5.87 -7.63 9.18
N GLU A 115 7.14 -7.40 8.87
CA GLU A 115 8.11 -6.78 9.78
C GLU A 115 7.65 -5.40 10.24
N ALA A 116 7.11 -4.61 9.30
CA ALA A 116 6.58 -3.29 9.56
C ALA A 116 5.40 -3.31 10.55
N LEU A 117 4.71 -4.44 10.77
CA LEU A 117 3.66 -4.53 11.78
C LEU A 117 4.17 -4.28 13.22
N GLY A 118 5.48 -4.40 13.49
CA GLY A 118 6.09 -4.06 14.78
C GLY A 118 5.49 -4.82 15.97
N ASP A 119 5.39 -4.17 17.14
CA ASP A 119 4.82 -4.75 18.38
C ASP A 119 3.29 -4.51 18.56
N ALA A 120 2.61 -4.11 17.49
CA ALA A 120 1.17 -3.88 17.44
C ALA A 120 0.38 -5.05 18.04
N GLN A 121 -0.36 -4.82 19.13
CA GLN A 121 -1.16 -5.86 19.79
C GLN A 121 -2.50 -6.08 19.07
N ILE A 122 -2.87 -7.36 18.84
CA ILE A 122 -4.25 -7.71 18.48
C ILE A 122 -5.08 -7.69 19.77
N THR A 123 -6.04 -6.77 19.86
CA THR A 123 -7.14 -6.93 20.79
C THR A 123 -8.29 -7.56 20.00
N ASP A 124 -8.70 -8.77 20.38
CA ASP A 124 -9.81 -9.55 19.80
C ASP A 124 -9.64 -10.16 18.39
N THR A 125 -9.90 -11.47 18.32
CA THR A 125 -9.74 -12.33 17.13
C THR A 125 -11.07 -12.97 16.73
N GLU A 126 -12.07 -12.17 16.40
CA GLU A 126 -13.18 -12.68 15.58
C GLU A 126 -12.83 -12.52 14.11
N GLY A 127 -12.32 -13.60 13.51
CA GLY A 127 -11.92 -13.65 12.10
C GLY A 127 -13.12 -13.46 11.17
N GLY A 128 -13.22 -12.28 10.56
CA GLY A 128 -14.09 -12.13 9.39
C GLY A 128 -13.59 -13.03 8.25
N THR A 129 -14.51 -13.47 7.40
CA THR A 129 -14.20 -14.24 6.19
C THR A 129 -14.36 -13.35 4.96
N ARG A 130 -13.51 -13.55 3.95
CA ARG A 130 -13.70 -12.92 2.64
C ARG A 130 -15.08 -13.30 2.10
N ALA A 131 -15.84 -12.32 1.62
CA ALA A 131 -17.03 -12.61 0.85
C ALA A 131 -16.60 -13.42 -0.39
N GLY A 132 -17.06 -14.66 -0.49
CA GLY A 132 -16.68 -15.53 -1.59
C GLY A 132 -17.16 -14.96 -2.92
N LYS A 133 -16.26 -14.86 -3.90
CA LYS A 133 -16.61 -14.53 -5.29
C LYS A 133 -16.46 -15.77 -6.17
N ALA A 134 -17.01 -15.73 -7.39
CA ALA A 134 -16.85 -16.84 -8.32
C ALA A 134 -15.35 -17.01 -8.66
N ALA A 135 -14.87 -18.26 -8.68
CA ALA A 135 -13.51 -18.53 -9.12
C ALA A 135 -13.39 -18.27 -10.63
N ILE A 136 -12.24 -17.74 -11.05
CA ILE A 136 -11.89 -17.44 -12.43
C ILE A 136 -10.59 -18.18 -12.71
N ALA A 137 -10.62 -19.11 -13.66
CA ALA A 137 -9.43 -19.83 -14.08
C ALA A 137 -8.42 -18.85 -14.72
N PRO A 138 -7.10 -19.16 -14.70
CA PRO A 138 -6.10 -18.38 -15.43
C PRO A 138 -6.53 -18.14 -16.88
N LEU A 139 -6.56 -16.87 -17.29
CA LEU A 139 -7.03 -16.44 -18.60
C LEU A 139 -5.92 -16.52 -19.64
N VAL A 140 -4.66 -16.20 -19.29
CA VAL A 140 -3.55 -16.26 -20.24
C VAL A 140 -2.98 -17.69 -20.30
N THR A 141 -2.64 -18.14 -21.50
CA THR A 141 -2.05 -19.47 -21.73
C THR A 141 -0.54 -19.42 -21.93
N THR A 142 -0.01 -18.22 -22.20
CA THR A 142 1.41 -18.02 -22.48
C THR A 142 2.24 -18.17 -21.21
N HIS A 143 3.38 -18.83 -21.34
CA HIS A 143 4.43 -18.96 -20.34
C HIS A 143 5.70 -18.32 -20.90
N TRP A 144 5.62 -17.02 -21.21
CA TRP A 144 6.72 -16.31 -21.87
C TRP A 144 7.78 -15.84 -20.88
N ASP A 145 9.00 -15.63 -21.38
CA ASP A 145 10.15 -15.15 -20.61
C ASP A 145 10.71 -13.86 -21.24
N GLN A 146 11.77 -13.33 -20.68
CA GLN A 146 12.52 -12.19 -21.20
C GLN A 146 13.75 -12.61 -22.01
N SER A 147 14.23 -13.83 -21.82
CA SER A 147 15.31 -14.47 -22.58
C SER A 147 15.40 -15.96 -22.22
N PRO A 148 16.08 -16.81 -23.02
CA PRO A 148 16.52 -16.59 -24.39
C PRO A 148 15.35 -16.67 -25.37
N LEU A 149 15.58 -16.42 -26.67
CA LEU A 149 14.60 -16.49 -27.78
C LEU A 149 13.59 -15.32 -27.82
N TYR A 150 13.02 -14.92 -26.68
CA TYR A 150 12.06 -13.80 -26.60
C TYR A 150 12.71 -12.45 -26.94
N ASN A 151 14.01 -12.28 -26.67
CA ASN A 151 14.75 -11.05 -26.91
C ASN A 151 15.60 -11.04 -28.20
N MET A 152 15.34 -11.94 -29.15
CA MET A 152 16.18 -12.04 -30.36
C MET A 152 16.21 -10.75 -31.20
N LEU A 153 15.17 -9.94 -31.11
CA LEU A 153 15.05 -8.67 -31.82
C LEU A 153 15.32 -7.44 -30.94
N CYS A 154 15.57 -7.62 -29.64
CA CYS A 154 16.00 -6.54 -28.76
C CYS A 154 17.38 -6.03 -29.19
N PRO A 155 17.70 -4.74 -28.93
CA PRO A 155 18.99 -4.17 -29.29
C PRO A 155 20.14 -4.94 -28.66
N ARG A 156 21.30 -4.95 -29.34
CA ARG A 156 22.53 -5.47 -28.76
C ARG A 156 23.26 -4.32 -28.08
N TYR A 157 23.73 -4.56 -26.87
CA TYR A 157 24.49 -3.56 -26.13
C TYR A 157 25.82 -3.26 -26.82
N ASN A 158 26.04 -1.99 -27.11
CA ASN A 158 27.22 -1.46 -27.81
C ASN A 158 27.93 -0.36 -26.99
N GLY A 159 27.69 -0.31 -25.68
CA GLY A 159 28.36 0.59 -24.75
C GLY A 159 29.77 0.14 -24.35
N GLN A 160 30.29 0.79 -23.31
CA GLN A 160 31.65 0.72 -22.80
C GLN A 160 31.90 -0.49 -21.90
N SER A 161 30.88 -1.10 -21.30
CA SER A 161 31.06 -2.26 -20.45
C SER A 161 31.55 -3.47 -21.24
N VAL A 162 32.80 -3.85 -20.99
CA VAL A 162 33.45 -5.01 -21.62
C VAL A 162 32.70 -6.31 -21.30
N GLN A 163 32.10 -6.41 -20.10
CA GLN A 163 31.36 -7.59 -19.66
C GLN A 163 30.08 -7.81 -20.48
N TYR A 164 29.45 -6.73 -20.96
CA TYR A 164 28.17 -6.77 -21.64
C TYR A 164 28.25 -6.50 -23.14
N ALA A 165 29.43 -6.11 -23.65
CA ALA A 165 29.68 -5.82 -25.05
C ALA A 165 29.12 -6.90 -26.00
N GLY A 166 28.22 -6.46 -26.88
CA GLY A 166 27.59 -7.31 -27.89
C GLY A 166 26.53 -8.28 -27.38
N LYS A 167 26.19 -8.32 -26.08
CA LYS A 167 25.06 -9.13 -25.59
C LYS A 167 23.72 -8.52 -26.02
N SER A 168 22.74 -9.36 -26.31
CA SER A 168 21.36 -8.90 -26.53
C SER A 168 20.78 -8.39 -25.21
N CYS A 169 20.13 -7.23 -25.25
CA CYS A 169 19.34 -6.74 -24.14
C CYS A 169 18.16 -7.68 -23.87
N ILE A 170 17.69 -7.77 -22.63
CA ILE A 170 16.47 -8.54 -22.32
C ILE A 170 15.23 -7.72 -22.68
N THR A 171 14.07 -8.38 -22.85
CA THR A 171 12.83 -7.69 -23.26
C THR A 171 12.36 -6.65 -22.23
N GLY A 172 12.51 -6.94 -20.94
CA GLY A 172 11.94 -6.16 -19.84
C GLY A 172 10.59 -6.71 -19.39
N CYS A 173 10.34 -6.70 -18.08
CA CYS A 173 9.14 -7.28 -17.47
C CYS A 173 7.84 -6.61 -17.93
N VAL A 174 7.86 -5.28 -18.10
CA VAL A 174 6.72 -4.50 -18.61
C VAL A 174 6.35 -4.93 -20.03
N ALA A 175 7.35 -5.11 -20.91
CA ALA A 175 7.14 -5.57 -22.28
C ALA A 175 6.59 -7.00 -22.31
N THR A 176 7.15 -7.90 -21.50
CA THR A 176 6.69 -9.29 -21.43
C THR A 176 5.26 -9.38 -20.90
N ALA A 177 4.91 -8.67 -19.82
CA ALA A 177 3.54 -8.67 -19.30
C ALA A 177 2.54 -8.10 -20.32
N MET A 178 2.86 -6.96 -20.92
CA MET A 178 2.05 -6.35 -21.98
C MET A 178 1.87 -7.30 -23.17
N ALA A 179 2.94 -7.94 -23.65
CA ALA A 179 2.91 -8.85 -24.78
C ALA A 179 2.02 -10.08 -24.53
N GLN A 180 2.07 -10.66 -23.33
CA GLN A 180 1.21 -11.80 -22.96
C GLN A 180 -0.28 -11.41 -22.98
N VAL A 181 -0.64 -10.25 -22.43
CA VAL A 181 -2.03 -9.74 -22.48
C VAL A 181 -2.45 -9.42 -23.92
N MET A 182 -1.55 -8.86 -24.74
CA MET A 182 -1.85 -8.60 -26.15
C MET A 182 -2.07 -9.91 -26.94
N ASN A 183 -1.28 -10.95 -26.64
CA ASN A 183 -1.44 -12.27 -27.23
C ASN A 183 -2.77 -12.93 -26.84
N TYR A 184 -3.21 -12.77 -25.59
CA TYR A 184 -4.52 -13.24 -25.16
C TYR A 184 -5.67 -12.65 -25.99
N HIS A 185 -5.63 -11.35 -26.27
CA HIS A 185 -6.61 -10.70 -27.13
C HIS A 185 -6.37 -10.94 -28.63
N GLN A 186 -5.17 -11.38 -29.00
CA GLN A 186 -4.66 -11.43 -30.37
C GLN A 186 -4.96 -10.13 -31.14
N TRP A 187 -4.63 -8.99 -30.52
CA TRP A 187 -4.93 -7.66 -31.01
C TRP A 187 -3.68 -6.77 -31.00
N PRO A 188 -3.44 -5.93 -32.03
CA PRO A 188 -4.35 -5.54 -33.12
C PRO A 188 -4.48 -6.55 -34.26
N LYS A 189 -5.63 -6.49 -34.96
CA LYS A 189 -5.87 -7.21 -36.23
C LYS A 189 -5.32 -6.47 -37.45
N GLU A 190 -5.39 -5.14 -37.41
CA GLU A 190 -4.77 -4.26 -38.40
C GLU A 190 -3.32 -3.93 -38.01
N PRO A 191 -2.48 -3.43 -38.95
CA PRO A 191 -1.15 -2.97 -38.60
C PRO A 191 -1.17 -1.94 -37.45
N SER A 192 -0.22 -2.04 -36.53
CA SER A 192 0.05 -0.99 -35.55
C SER A 192 0.37 0.33 -36.25
N THR A 193 0.35 1.46 -35.53
CA THR A 193 0.95 2.68 -36.06
C THR A 193 2.48 2.65 -35.91
N GLU A 194 3.14 3.65 -36.48
CA GLU A 194 4.57 3.89 -36.21
C GLU A 194 4.80 4.13 -34.71
N ILE A 195 5.86 3.55 -34.15
CA ILE A 195 6.34 3.83 -32.80
C ILE A 195 7.57 4.75 -32.92
N PRO A 196 7.54 5.97 -32.36
CA PRO A 196 8.65 6.91 -32.45
C PRO A 196 9.97 6.35 -31.90
N GLY A 197 11.08 6.91 -32.41
CA GLY A 197 12.39 6.75 -31.79
C GLY A 197 12.49 7.57 -30.50
N TYR A 198 13.43 7.20 -29.63
CA TYR A 198 13.67 7.88 -28.36
C TYR A 198 15.10 7.63 -27.87
N SER A 199 15.59 8.55 -27.03
CA SER A 199 16.85 8.41 -26.31
C SER A 199 16.60 7.85 -24.91
N TYR A 200 17.54 7.08 -24.38
CA TYR A 200 17.48 6.59 -23.00
C TYR A 200 18.88 6.40 -22.41
N SER A 201 18.98 6.39 -21.08
CA SER A 201 20.23 6.17 -20.36
C SER A 201 20.22 4.84 -19.59
N VAL A 202 21.37 4.19 -19.47
CA VAL A 202 21.59 2.95 -18.71
C VAL A 202 22.61 3.22 -17.62
N SER A 203 22.25 2.94 -16.37
CA SER A 203 23.12 3.13 -15.18
C SER A 203 23.26 1.88 -14.31
N ASN A 204 22.61 0.77 -14.69
CA ASN A 204 22.45 -0.43 -13.86
C ASN A 204 23.45 -1.56 -14.17
N LEU A 205 24.37 -1.37 -15.13
CA LEU A 205 25.32 -2.41 -15.53
C LEU A 205 26.56 -2.47 -14.64
N GLU A 206 27.14 -1.31 -14.30
CA GLU A 206 28.32 -1.18 -13.42
C GLU A 206 28.13 -0.02 -12.43
N PRO A 207 27.09 -0.07 -11.57
CA PRO A 207 26.76 1.05 -10.68
C PRO A 207 27.89 1.38 -9.70
N GLN A 208 28.71 0.38 -9.33
CA GLN A 208 29.90 0.57 -8.48
C GLN A 208 30.94 1.51 -9.10
N ASN A 209 30.97 1.60 -10.43
CA ASN A 209 31.90 2.44 -11.20
C ASN A 209 31.25 3.76 -11.66
N GLY A 210 29.96 3.99 -11.32
CA GLY A 210 29.20 5.16 -11.75
C GLY A 210 28.97 5.26 -13.26
N LEU A 211 29.04 4.13 -13.99
CA LEU A 211 28.85 4.12 -15.43
C LEU A 211 27.40 4.50 -15.78
N VAL A 212 27.26 5.59 -16.54
CA VAL A 212 25.99 6.02 -17.14
C VAL A 212 26.22 6.22 -18.63
N GLU A 213 25.38 5.61 -19.45
CA GLU A 213 25.54 5.62 -20.90
C GLU A 213 24.23 5.90 -21.61
N ASP A 214 24.30 6.76 -22.63
CA ASP A 214 23.15 7.15 -23.43
C ASP A 214 23.08 6.34 -24.73
N PHE A 215 21.87 5.95 -25.10
CA PHE A 215 21.55 5.16 -26.28
C PHE A 215 20.39 5.78 -27.03
N GLU A 216 20.29 5.45 -28.32
CA GLU A 216 19.26 5.93 -29.23
C GLU A 216 18.53 4.74 -29.86
N MET A 217 17.20 4.77 -29.81
CA MET A 217 16.33 3.85 -30.54
C MET A 217 15.76 4.56 -31.77
N SER A 218 15.92 3.93 -32.93
CA SER A 218 15.25 4.38 -34.15
C SER A 218 13.76 4.03 -34.13
N ALA A 219 12.93 4.81 -34.82
CA ALA A 219 11.50 4.53 -34.94
C ALA A 219 11.21 3.14 -35.55
N LEU A 220 10.11 2.52 -35.13
CA LEU A 220 9.59 1.28 -35.69
C LEU A 220 8.41 1.58 -36.61
N ALA A 221 8.47 1.07 -37.83
CA ALA A 221 7.37 1.17 -38.80
C ALA A 221 6.11 0.42 -38.31
N PRO A 222 4.91 0.74 -38.85
CA PRO A 222 3.70 -0.06 -38.67
C PRO A 222 3.91 -1.57 -38.81
N MET A 223 3.28 -2.37 -37.94
CA MET A 223 3.47 -3.83 -37.89
C MET A 223 2.17 -4.61 -37.82
N SER A 224 2.02 -5.60 -38.71
CA SER A 224 1.03 -6.68 -38.57
C SER A 224 1.63 -7.83 -37.78
N PHE A 225 0.99 -8.20 -36.69
CA PHE A 225 1.44 -9.28 -35.81
C PHE A 225 0.89 -10.64 -36.27
N ASP A 226 1.78 -11.62 -36.32
CA ASP A 226 1.47 -13.00 -36.73
C ASP A 226 1.07 -13.82 -35.50
N TRP A 227 -0.15 -13.57 -35.01
CA TRP A 227 -0.68 -14.19 -33.79
C TRP A 227 -0.71 -15.72 -33.87
N ASP A 228 -0.99 -16.29 -35.05
CA ASP A 228 -1.06 -17.74 -35.26
C ASP A 228 0.28 -18.44 -35.03
N ASN A 229 1.40 -17.74 -35.23
CA ASN A 229 2.73 -18.26 -34.94
C ASN A 229 3.20 -17.97 -33.51
N MET A 230 2.45 -17.25 -32.68
CA MET A 230 2.84 -16.99 -31.29
C MET A 230 2.42 -18.14 -30.37
N CYS A 231 3.32 -19.12 -30.21
CA CYS A 231 3.07 -20.26 -29.32
C CYS A 231 3.17 -19.87 -27.83
N ASP A 232 2.47 -20.61 -26.98
CA ASP A 232 2.41 -20.36 -25.54
C ASP A 232 3.77 -20.45 -24.84
N GLN A 233 4.71 -21.24 -25.35
CA GLN A 233 6.02 -21.40 -24.73
C GLN A 233 7.12 -21.58 -25.79
N LEU A 234 8.20 -20.78 -25.72
CA LEU A 234 9.36 -20.94 -26.61
C LEU A 234 10.49 -21.76 -25.99
N THR A 235 10.57 -21.78 -24.67
CA THR A 235 11.68 -22.35 -23.91
C THR A 235 11.19 -23.29 -22.83
N ASN A 236 11.88 -24.41 -22.64
CA ASN A 236 11.71 -25.26 -21.46
C ASN A 236 12.27 -24.56 -20.22
N SER A 237 12.01 -25.14 -19.06
CA SER A 237 12.45 -24.66 -17.76
C SER A 237 13.99 -24.49 -17.65
N ASP A 238 14.77 -25.29 -18.39
CA ASP A 238 16.24 -25.19 -18.45
C ASP A 238 16.76 -24.15 -19.47
N GLY A 239 15.86 -23.39 -20.11
CA GLY A 239 16.17 -22.40 -21.13
C GLY A 239 16.41 -22.97 -22.54
N SER A 240 16.33 -24.29 -22.73
CA SER A 240 16.41 -24.91 -24.06
C SER A 240 15.15 -24.63 -24.88
N THR A 241 15.24 -24.66 -26.21
CA THR A 241 14.08 -24.47 -27.09
C THR A 241 13.04 -25.56 -26.86
N ALA A 242 11.78 -25.17 -26.65
CA ALA A 242 10.67 -26.11 -26.45
C ALA A 242 10.39 -26.93 -27.73
N ALA A 243 9.85 -28.13 -27.55
CA ALA A 243 9.60 -29.05 -28.65
C ALA A 243 8.60 -28.47 -29.66
N GLY A 244 8.90 -28.56 -30.96
CA GLY A 244 8.02 -28.07 -32.03
C GLY A 244 8.13 -26.56 -32.32
N VAL A 245 8.88 -25.80 -31.52
CA VAL A 245 9.12 -24.37 -31.76
C VAL A 245 9.98 -24.16 -33.00
N THR A 246 9.47 -23.40 -33.95
CA THR A 246 10.16 -23.05 -35.20
C THR A 246 10.75 -21.64 -35.14
N ARG A 247 11.61 -21.29 -36.11
CA ARG A 247 12.13 -19.92 -36.25
C ARG A 247 11.00 -18.90 -36.44
N ASN A 248 9.91 -19.25 -37.12
CA ASN A 248 8.78 -18.33 -37.32
C ASN A 248 8.10 -18.03 -35.98
N ASN A 249 7.93 -19.04 -35.13
CA ASN A 249 7.36 -18.85 -33.80
C ASN A 249 8.20 -17.89 -32.96
N ILE A 250 9.52 -18.13 -32.93
CA ILE A 250 10.43 -17.27 -32.18
C ILE A 250 10.41 -15.84 -32.71
N MET A 251 10.45 -15.65 -34.04
CA MET A 251 10.44 -14.32 -34.64
C MET A 251 9.12 -13.57 -34.44
N ALA A 252 7.98 -14.28 -34.40
CA ALA A 252 6.67 -13.68 -34.13
C ALA A 252 6.63 -13.09 -32.70
N VAL A 253 6.99 -13.90 -31.70
CA VAL A 253 7.02 -13.48 -30.29
C VAL A 253 8.09 -12.41 -30.05
N ALA A 254 9.32 -12.60 -30.55
CA ALA A 254 10.40 -11.63 -30.36
C ALA A 254 10.10 -10.26 -30.99
N ARG A 255 9.31 -10.26 -32.08
CA ARG A 255 8.85 -9.01 -32.70
C ARG A 255 7.81 -8.32 -31.85
N LEU A 256 6.83 -9.04 -31.32
CA LEU A 256 5.87 -8.48 -30.38
C LEU A 256 6.60 -7.88 -29.16
N MET A 257 7.56 -8.61 -28.58
CA MET A 257 8.35 -8.15 -27.44
C MET A 257 9.09 -6.84 -27.73
N LEU A 258 9.75 -6.72 -28.89
CA LEU A 258 10.43 -5.47 -29.28
C LEU A 258 9.45 -4.30 -29.41
N TYR A 259 8.30 -4.51 -30.05
CA TYR A 259 7.29 -3.47 -30.25
C TYR A 259 6.67 -3.05 -28.91
N CYS A 260 6.32 -4.00 -28.04
CA CYS A 260 5.85 -3.71 -26.69
C CYS A 260 6.91 -2.89 -25.92
N GLY A 261 8.16 -3.34 -25.88
CA GLY A 261 9.22 -2.63 -25.13
C GLY A 261 9.51 -1.23 -25.66
N GLN A 262 9.62 -1.05 -26.97
CA GLN A 262 9.85 0.27 -27.56
C GLN A 262 8.64 1.21 -27.36
N SER A 263 7.41 0.68 -27.43
CA SER A 263 6.20 1.49 -27.22
C SER A 263 6.08 2.09 -25.81
N VAL A 264 6.76 1.49 -24.83
CA VAL A 264 6.84 1.97 -23.44
C VAL A 264 8.20 2.60 -23.13
N GLN A 265 8.94 3.06 -24.15
CA GLN A 265 10.23 3.73 -23.98
C GLN A 265 11.23 2.94 -23.11
N MET A 266 11.33 1.64 -23.32
CA MET A 266 12.19 0.75 -22.52
C MET A 266 13.65 1.21 -22.51
N SER A 267 14.23 1.36 -21.33
CA SER A 267 15.68 1.47 -21.15
C SER A 267 16.30 0.08 -21.27
N TYR A 268 16.62 -0.33 -22.49
CA TYR A 268 17.14 -1.67 -22.77
C TYR A 268 18.55 -1.87 -22.22
N SER A 269 18.75 -2.94 -21.43
CA SER A 269 20.08 -3.39 -21.03
C SER A 269 20.19 -4.93 -21.02
N PRO A 270 21.41 -5.51 -21.11
CA PRO A 270 21.59 -6.96 -21.02
C PRO A 270 21.30 -7.58 -19.66
N ASN A 271 21.22 -6.77 -18.60
CA ASN A 271 20.98 -7.25 -17.24
C ASN A 271 19.53 -7.06 -16.81
N ILE A 272 19.04 -5.82 -16.84
CA ILE A 272 17.67 -5.46 -16.48
C ILE A 272 17.19 -4.34 -17.41
N SER A 273 16.18 -4.61 -18.23
CA SER A 273 15.52 -3.58 -19.04
C SER A 273 14.37 -2.97 -18.24
N LEU A 274 14.32 -1.64 -18.16
CA LEU A 274 13.43 -0.89 -17.25
C LEU A 274 12.46 0.02 -18.01
N SER A 275 11.22 0.09 -17.55
CA SER A 275 10.19 1.01 -18.01
C SER A 275 9.13 1.21 -16.92
N PHE A 276 8.33 2.28 -17.02
CA PHE A 276 7.18 2.51 -16.15
C PHE A 276 5.93 1.81 -16.70
N THR A 277 5.23 1.07 -15.84
CA THR A 277 3.98 0.37 -16.21
C THR A 277 2.89 1.34 -16.67
N SER A 278 2.89 2.57 -16.16
CA SER A 278 1.98 3.66 -16.58
C SER A 278 1.99 3.92 -18.10
N TYR A 279 3.11 3.70 -18.79
CA TYR A 279 3.21 3.89 -20.24
C TYR A 279 2.45 2.83 -21.05
N VAL A 280 2.18 1.65 -20.48
CA VAL A 280 1.46 0.58 -21.18
C VAL A 280 0.07 1.06 -21.63
N ALA A 281 -0.64 1.79 -20.77
CA ALA A 281 -1.97 2.29 -21.09
C ALA A 281 -1.96 3.22 -22.32
N GLN A 282 -1.01 4.16 -22.36
CA GLN A 282 -0.83 5.08 -23.49
C GLN A 282 -0.38 4.33 -24.74
N ALA A 283 0.55 3.38 -24.62
CA ALA A 283 1.06 2.59 -25.73
C ALA A 283 -0.05 1.76 -26.39
N LEU A 284 -0.87 1.06 -25.59
CA LEU A 284 -2.01 0.27 -26.07
C LEU A 284 -2.99 1.12 -26.89
N ARG A 285 -3.32 2.34 -26.42
CA ARG A 285 -4.21 3.27 -27.13
C ARG A 285 -3.57 3.83 -28.40
N ASN A 286 -2.36 4.38 -28.28
CA ASN A 286 -1.77 5.22 -29.32
C ASN A 286 -1.19 4.40 -30.47
N TYR A 287 -0.59 3.24 -30.18
CA TYR A 287 0.16 2.47 -31.17
C TYR A 287 -0.54 1.18 -31.60
N PHE A 288 -1.33 0.59 -30.71
CA PHE A 288 -1.93 -0.73 -30.92
C PHE A 288 -3.46 -0.69 -31.07
N GLY A 289 -4.07 0.49 -31.07
CA GLY A 289 -5.50 0.67 -31.34
C GLY A 289 -6.41 -0.09 -30.37
N TYR A 290 -5.99 -0.27 -29.12
CA TYR A 290 -6.85 -0.79 -28.06
C TYR A 290 -7.95 0.21 -27.69
N ASP A 291 -8.92 -0.27 -26.91
CA ASP A 291 -10.00 0.55 -26.39
C ASP A 291 -9.50 1.82 -25.68
N LYS A 292 -10.19 2.93 -25.90
CA LYS A 292 -9.82 4.22 -25.33
C LYS A 292 -9.91 4.22 -23.79
N GLY A 293 -10.77 3.39 -23.21
CA GLY A 293 -10.99 3.26 -21.77
C GLY A 293 -9.85 2.59 -21.00
N VAL A 294 -8.84 2.05 -21.71
CA VAL A 294 -7.60 1.55 -21.10
C VAL A 294 -6.96 2.66 -20.25
N ARG A 295 -6.61 2.37 -19.01
CA ARG A 295 -5.98 3.35 -18.11
C ARG A 295 -5.14 2.67 -17.04
N SER A 296 -4.17 3.41 -16.53
CA SER A 296 -3.44 3.00 -15.33
C SER A 296 -4.17 3.46 -14.06
N ILE A 297 -4.15 2.62 -13.04
CA ILE A 297 -4.66 2.91 -11.70
C ILE A 297 -3.59 2.57 -10.66
N ASN A 298 -3.51 3.37 -9.59
CA ASN A 298 -2.56 3.17 -8.52
C ASN A 298 -3.25 2.65 -7.26
N ARG A 299 -2.62 1.71 -6.55
CA ARG A 299 -3.13 1.09 -5.33
C ARG A 299 -3.42 2.08 -4.20
N LEU A 300 -2.66 3.17 -4.13
CA LEU A 300 -2.88 4.27 -3.19
C LEU A 300 -4.16 5.06 -3.47
N GLY A 301 -4.94 4.74 -4.51
CA GLY A 301 -6.28 5.30 -4.71
C GLY A 301 -7.41 4.54 -4.00
N TYR A 302 -7.14 3.34 -3.48
CA TYR A 302 -8.18 2.36 -3.15
C TYR A 302 -8.05 1.79 -1.72
N SER A 303 -9.15 1.29 -1.15
CA SER A 303 -9.10 0.36 -0.01
C SER A 303 -8.58 -1.02 -0.46
N ILE A 304 -8.23 -1.91 0.47
CA ILE A 304 -7.86 -3.30 0.10
C ILE A 304 -9.01 -3.97 -0.66
N SER A 305 -10.24 -3.85 -0.16
CA SER A 305 -11.41 -4.51 -0.75
C SER A 305 -11.75 -3.97 -2.14
N ASP A 306 -11.68 -2.65 -2.36
CA ASP A 306 -12.04 -2.08 -3.66
C ASP A 306 -10.96 -2.37 -4.69
N TRP A 307 -9.69 -2.32 -4.28
CA TRP A 307 -8.60 -2.68 -5.16
C TRP A 307 -8.74 -4.12 -5.65
N GLU A 308 -8.90 -5.08 -4.73
CA GLU A 308 -9.16 -6.48 -5.08
C GLU A 308 -10.46 -6.63 -5.90
N ASN A 309 -11.47 -5.80 -5.64
CA ASN A 309 -12.70 -5.82 -6.43
C ASN A 309 -12.51 -5.31 -7.85
N VAL A 310 -11.78 -4.21 -8.07
CA VAL A 310 -11.51 -3.68 -9.41
C VAL A 310 -10.74 -4.71 -10.23
N ILE A 311 -9.70 -5.33 -9.67
CA ILE A 311 -8.95 -6.40 -10.35
C ILE A 311 -9.87 -7.60 -10.64
N TYR A 312 -10.66 -8.04 -9.66
CA TYR A 312 -11.63 -9.11 -9.88
C TYR A 312 -12.63 -8.80 -11.00
N GLN A 313 -13.12 -7.56 -11.11
CA GLN A 313 -14.07 -7.17 -12.15
C GLN A 313 -13.42 -7.18 -13.54
N GLU A 314 -12.14 -6.83 -13.67
CA GLU A 314 -11.42 -6.99 -14.93
C GLU A 314 -11.36 -8.46 -15.34
N LEU A 315 -10.96 -9.34 -14.42
CA LEU A 315 -10.91 -10.78 -14.66
C LEU A 315 -12.29 -11.36 -15.00
N ALA A 316 -13.34 -10.93 -14.29
CA ALA A 316 -14.71 -11.38 -14.52
C ALA A 316 -15.25 -10.93 -15.89
N ASN A 317 -14.69 -9.85 -16.46
CA ASN A 317 -14.96 -9.37 -17.82
C ASN A 317 -14.00 -9.95 -18.86
N ASN A 318 -13.24 -11.00 -18.53
CA ASN A 318 -12.23 -11.60 -19.41
C ASN A 318 -11.14 -10.62 -19.86
N ARG A 319 -10.71 -9.75 -18.94
CA ARG A 319 -9.61 -8.79 -19.17
C ARG A 319 -8.46 -9.11 -18.21
N PRO A 320 -7.42 -9.84 -18.66
CA PRO A 320 -6.19 -9.99 -17.90
C PRO A 320 -5.55 -8.63 -17.64
N VAL A 321 -4.97 -8.46 -16.45
CA VAL A 321 -4.46 -7.17 -15.98
C VAL A 321 -2.93 -7.17 -16.07
N VAL A 322 -2.37 -6.19 -16.77
CA VAL A 322 -0.94 -5.87 -16.60
C VAL A 322 -0.78 -5.21 -15.25
N TYR A 323 -0.04 -5.85 -14.36
CA TYR A 323 0.06 -5.48 -12.96
C TYR A 323 1.53 -5.27 -12.60
N ALA A 324 1.82 -4.33 -11.71
CA ALA A 324 3.17 -4.12 -11.22
C ALA A 324 3.17 -3.81 -9.72
N GLY A 325 4.33 -4.03 -9.12
CA GLY A 325 4.61 -3.41 -7.83
C GLY A 325 6.08 -3.12 -7.62
N GLN A 326 6.37 -2.39 -6.57
CA GLN A 326 7.71 -1.94 -6.21
C GLN A 326 7.99 -2.17 -4.73
N SER A 327 9.25 -2.47 -4.42
CA SER A 327 9.83 -2.44 -3.08
C SER A 327 11.25 -1.85 -3.13
N ASP A 328 11.88 -1.68 -1.96
CA ASP A 328 13.31 -1.33 -1.85
C ASP A 328 14.24 -2.32 -2.57
N SER A 329 13.77 -3.53 -2.86
CA SER A 329 14.54 -4.56 -3.58
C SER A 329 14.38 -4.49 -5.10
N GLY A 330 13.47 -3.66 -5.63
CA GLY A 330 13.21 -3.52 -7.07
C GLY A 330 11.72 -3.41 -7.42
N GLY A 331 11.43 -3.04 -8.66
CA GLY A 331 10.08 -3.07 -9.25
C GLY A 331 9.94 -4.20 -10.26
N HIS A 332 8.75 -4.78 -10.36
CA HIS A 332 8.45 -5.81 -11.36
C HIS A 332 7.03 -5.68 -11.91
N ALA A 333 6.86 -5.99 -13.19
CA ALA A 333 5.57 -6.10 -13.85
C ALA A 333 5.28 -7.55 -14.27
N PHE A 334 4.04 -7.96 -14.12
CA PHE A 334 3.53 -9.32 -14.31
C PHE A 334 2.08 -9.26 -14.80
N VAL A 335 1.47 -10.41 -15.08
CA VAL A 335 0.07 -10.50 -15.46
C VAL A 335 -0.73 -11.09 -14.30
N CYS A 336 -1.81 -10.42 -13.91
CA CYS A 336 -2.83 -10.98 -13.04
C CYS A 336 -4.00 -11.43 -13.91
N ASP A 337 -4.30 -12.73 -13.92
CA ASP A 337 -5.18 -13.32 -14.92
C ASP A 337 -6.14 -14.38 -14.37
N GLY A 338 -6.24 -14.54 -13.05
CA GLY A 338 -7.17 -15.50 -12.45
C GLY A 338 -7.49 -15.20 -10.98
N TYR A 339 -8.48 -15.89 -10.43
CA TYR A 339 -8.95 -15.70 -9.06
C TYR A 339 -9.46 -17.02 -8.47
N ASP A 340 -9.03 -17.37 -7.27
CA ASP A 340 -9.30 -18.70 -6.69
C ASP A 340 -10.69 -18.85 -6.04
N GLY A 341 -11.47 -17.76 -5.94
CA GLY A 341 -12.76 -17.74 -5.25
C GLY A 341 -12.69 -17.34 -3.77
N ASN A 342 -11.47 -17.23 -3.20
CA ASN A 342 -11.22 -16.98 -1.79
C ASN A 342 -10.14 -15.90 -1.54
N GLY A 343 -9.97 -15.00 -2.52
CA GLY A 343 -9.13 -13.81 -2.39
C GLY A 343 -7.69 -13.96 -2.84
N MET A 344 -7.31 -15.08 -3.45
CA MET A 344 -6.01 -15.21 -4.10
C MET A 344 -6.15 -15.00 -5.60
N PHE A 345 -5.19 -14.31 -6.17
CA PHE A 345 -5.13 -13.98 -7.58
C PHE A 345 -4.05 -14.82 -8.24
N HIS A 346 -4.34 -15.35 -9.42
CA HIS A 346 -3.35 -16.05 -10.22
C HIS A 346 -2.42 -15.03 -10.87
N ILE A 347 -1.11 -15.25 -10.70
CA ILE A 347 -0.07 -14.34 -11.18
C ILE A 347 0.83 -15.09 -12.15
N ASN A 348 0.86 -14.63 -13.40
CA ASN A 348 1.90 -15.00 -14.36
C ASN A 348 3.05 -13.99 -14.29
N TRP A 349 4.20 -14.46 -13.82
CA TRP A 349 5.38 -13.66 -13.54
C TRP A 349 6.15 -13.18 -14.78
N GLY A 350 5.85 -13.74 -15.96
CA GLY A 350 6.56 -13.46 -17.21
C GLY A 350 7.96 -14.06 -17.28
N TRP A 351 8.17 -15.22 -16.64
CA TRP A 351 9.43 -15.96 -16.58
C TRP A 351 9.25 -17.45 -16.86
N GLY A 352 8.69 -17.77 -18.03
CA GLY A 352 8.78 -19.11 -18.58
C GLY A 352 7.91 -20.17 -17.89
N GLY A 353 6.83 -19.79 -17.21
CA GLY A 353 5.96 -20.72 -16.48
C GLY A 353 6.35 -20.95 -15.03
N TYR A 354 7.44 -20.33 -14.56
CA TYR A 354 7.90 -20.50 -13.19
C TYR A 354 7.02 -19.72 -12.19
N PHE A 355 6.51 -20.43 -11.18
CA PHE A 355 5.70 -19.89 -10.07
C PHE A 355 4.39 -19.21 -10.48
N GLU A 356 3.83 -19.59 -11.63
CA GLU A 356 2.54 -19.06 -12.09
C GLU A 356 1.41 -19.72 -11.31
N ASP A 357 1.02 -19.08 -10.21
CA ASP A 357 0.22 -19.68 -9.16
C ASP A 357 -0.56 -18.59 -8.40
N TYR A 358 -1.21 -18.95 -7.29
CA TYR A 358 -2.13 -18.06 -6.58
C TYR A 358 -1.44 -17.30 -5.44
N PHE A 359 -1.52 -15.98 -5.45
CA PHE A 359 -0.91 -15.07 -4.46
C PHE A 359 -1.90 -14.02 -3.97
N SER A 360 -1.68 -13.50 -2.76
CA SER A 360 -2.49 -12.41 -2.20
C SER A 360 -1.98 -11.05 -2.70
N LEU A 361 -2.85 -10.19 -3.20
CA LEU A 361 -2.45 -8.82 -3.57
C LEU A 361 -2.17 -7.93 -2.34
N SER A 362 -2.54 -8.38 -1.13
CA SER A 362 -2.25 -7.72 0.15
C SER A 362 -1.82 -8.72 1.21
N VAL A 363 -0.87 -8.34 2.05
CA VAL A 363 -0.42 -9.14 3.21
C VAL A 363 -1.31 -8.89 4.42
N LEU A 364 -1.82 -7.66 4.51
CA LEU A 364 -2.67 -7.20 5.59
C LEU A 364 -3.96 -8.02 5.57
N ASN A 365 -4.38 -8.50 6.74
CA ASN A 365 -5.66 -9.17 6.90
C ASN A 365 -6.77 -8.13 7.12
N PRO A 366 -7.56 -7.74 6.10
CA PRO A 366 -8.60 -6.73 6.28
C PRO A 366 -9.73 -7.21 7.21
N TYR A 367 -9.78 -8.49 7.57
CA TYR A 367 -10.82 -9.09 8.42
C TYR A 367 -10.43 -9.29 9.88
N ALA A 368 -9.17 -9.06 10.24
CA ALA A 368 -8.79 -9.02 11.65
C ALA A 368 -9.30 -7.72 12.26
N GLN A 369 -10.25 -7.79 13.21
CA GLN A 369 -11.05 -6.63 13.62
C GLN A 369 -10.26 -5.45 14.20
N ASN A 370 -8.95 -5.62 14.50
CA ASN A 370 -8.08 -4.55 15.03
C ASN A 370 -6.65 -4.50 14.43
N VAL A 371 -6.42 -5.02 13.21
CA VAL A 371 -5.13 -4.86 12.53
C VAL A 371 -5.09 -3.51 11.81
N SER A 372 -4.51 -2.49 12.45
CA SER A 372 -3.81 -1.41 11.72
C SER A 372 -2.33 -1.74 11.73
N GLY A 373 -1.66 -1.52 10.61
CA GLY A 373 -0.26 -1.87 10.42
C GLY A 373 0.50 -0.70 9.83
N ILE A 374 1.78 -0.58 10.17
CA ILE A 374 2.70 0.25 9.40
C ILE A 374 3.01 -0.53 8.13
N THR A 375 3.06 0.15 7.01
CA THR A 375 3.75 -0.34 5.82
C THR A 375 4.57 0.83 5.36
N VAL A 376 5.87 0.88 5.71
CA VAL A 376 6.70 2.06 5.41
C VAL A 376 6.58 2.42 3.93
N ALA A 377 6.51 3.71 3.60
CA ALA A 377 6.37 4.17 2.23
C ALA A 377 7.61 3.72 1.43
N GLY A 378 7.40 3.06 0.30
CA GLY A 378 8.47 2.40 -0.47
C GLY A 378 8.75 0.94 -0.08
N VAL A 379 8.14 0.43 0.99
CA VAL A 379 8.48 -0.87 1.54
C VAL A 379 7.43 -1.91 1.18
N GLY A 380 7.86 -2.86 0.35
CA GLY A 380 7.09 -4.01 -0.09
C GLY A 380 6.01 -3.72 -1.12
N PHE A 381 5.71 -4.74 -1.91
CA PHE A 381 4.70 -4.75 -2.97
C PHE A 381 3.25 -4.55 -2.47
N CYS A 382 3.01 -3.98 -1.29
CA CYS A 382 1.66 -3.78 -0.72
C CYS A 382 1.14 -2.34 -0.86
N MET A 383 2.02 -1.36 -1.08
CA MET A 383 1.67 0.07 -1.19
C MET A 383 1.98 0.67 -2.57
N SER A 384 3.09 0.28 -3.18
CA SER A 384 3.52 0.77 -4.49
C SER A 384 3.10 -0.18 -5.61
N GLN A 385 1.80 -0.49 -5.70
CA GLN A 385 1.24 -1.31 -6.77
C GLN A 385 0.54 -0.44 -7.82
N GLU A 386 0.63 -0.87 -9.07
CA GLU A 386 -0.02 -0.25 -10.22
C GLU A 386 -0.68 -1.33 -11.08
N ALA A 387 -1.80 -1.01 -11.71
CA ALA A 387 -2.49 -1.91 -12.62
C ALA A 387 -2.98 -1.15 -13.84
N VAL A 388 -2.88 -1.76 -15.01
CA VAL A 388 -3.49 -1.26 -16.25
C VAL A 388 -4.75 -2.05 -16.51
N ILE A 389 -5.88 -1.35 -16.43
CA ILE A 389 -7.22 -1.93 -16.52
C ILE A 389 -7.92 -1.45 -17.81
N GLY A 390 -9.00 -2.13 -18.17
CA GLY A 390 -9.77 -1.86 -19.38
C GLY A 390 -9.09 -2.35 -20.66
N ILE A 391 -8.10 -3.26 -20.56
CA ILE A 391 -7.41 -3.83 -21.72
C ILE A 391 -8.37 -4.73 -22.48
N GLN A 392 -8.83 -4.26 -23.63
CA GLN A 392 -9.70 -4.98 -24.56
C GLN A 392 -9.61 -4.36 -25.96
N PRO A 393 -10.01 -5.09 -27.02
CA PRO A 393 -10.26 -4.49 -28.33
C PRO A 393 -11.25 -3.32 -28.25
N PRO A 394 -11.18 -2.35 -29.18
CA PRO A 394 -11.98 -1.13 -29.12
C PRO A 394 -13.48 -1.42 -29.16
N THR A 395 -14.20 -0.82 -28.22
CA THR A 395 -15.66 -0.80 -28.15
C THR A 395 -16.19 0.54 -28.66
N GLU A 396 -17.25 0.50 -29.45
CA GLU A 396 -17.88 1.71 -29.98
C GLU A 396 -18.41 2.58 -28.84
N GLY A 397 -18.14 3.89 -28.92
CA GLY A 397 -18.58 4.85 -27.91
C GLY A 397 -17.66 4.98 -26.68
N THR A 398 -16.61 4.17 -26.55
CA THR A 398 -15.65 4.39 -25.45
C THR A 398 -14.82 5.65 -25.69
N VAL A 399 -14.64 6.46 -24.63
CA VAL A 399 -13.85 7.70 -24.63
C VAL A 399 -12.58 7.48 -23.78
N ALA A 400 -11.46 8.14 -24.12
CA ALA A 400 -10.24 7.94 -23.37
C ALA A 400 -10.32 8.61 -22.00
N ALA A 401 -9.79 7.96 -20.97
CA ALA A 401 -9.80 8.54 -19.62
C ALA A 401 -9.12 9.91 -19.60
N ASP A 402 -7.99 10.07 -20.29
CA ASP A 402 -7.25 11.34 -20.38
C ASP A 402 -7.94 12.38 -21.28
N ASP A 403 -8.79 11.92 -22.21
CA ASP A 403 -9.65 12.79 -23.02
C ASP A 403 -10.85 13.28 -22.22
N LEU A 404 -11.21 12.61 -21.12
CA LEU A 404 -12.29 13.06 -20.26
C LEU A 404 -11.78 14.18 -19.34
N PRO A 405 -12.56 15.25 -19.18
CA PRO A 405 -12.27 16.29 -18.22
C PRO A 405 -12.42 15.70 -16.81
N GLN A 406 -11.28 15.44 -16.17
CA GLN A 406 -11.21 14.86 -14.84
C GLN A 406 -10.95 15.93 -13.78
N LEU A 407 -11.57 15.75 -12.62
CA LEU A 407 -11.37 16.61 -11.47
C LEU A 407 -10.51 15.90 -10.43
N THR A 408 -9.45 16.57 -10.01
CA THR A 408 -8.59 16.10 -8.92
C THR A 408 -9.03 16.77 -7.64
N ASN A 409 -9.46 15.98 -6.66
CA ASN A 409 -9.74 16.50 -5.33
C ASN A 409 -8.44 16.77 -4.56
N LEU A 410 -8.36 17.90 -3.86
CA LEU A 410 -7.20 18.30 -3.07
C LEU A 410 -7.34 17.98 -1.56
N ALA A 411 -8.24 17.06 -1.22
CA ALA A 411 -8.46 16.46 0.10
C ALA A 411 -8.95 17.40 1.23
N ASN A 412 -9.45 18.61 0.94
CA ASN A 412 -10.07 19.46 1.99
C ASN A 412 -11.59 19.39 1.90
N TYR A 413 -12.23 18.89 2.97
CA TYR A 413 -13.69 18.91 3.15
C TYR A 413 -14.05 19.67 4.42
N ASN A 414 -15.00 20.58 4.28
CA ASN A 414 -15.59 21.26 5.42
C ASN A 414 -17.09 21.01 5.46
N VAL A 415 -17.64 20.69 6.63
CA VAL A 415 -19.08 20.67 6.86
C VAL A 415 -19.42 21.75 7.86
N ILE A 416 -20.27 22.69 7.45
CA ILE A 416 -20.76 23.78 8.29
C ILE A 416 -22.24 23.51 8.57
N ASP A 417 -22.61 23.51 9.84
CA ASP A 417 -24.02 23.51 10.26
C ASP A 417 -24.57 24.95 10.18
N LEU A 418 -25.52 25.19 9.28
CA LEU A 418 -26.16 26.50 9.07
C LEU A 418 -27.52 26.60 9.78
N GLY A 419 -27.86 25.65 10.65
CA GLY A 419 -29.15 25.58 11.33
C GLY A 419 -30.12 24.65 10.63
N ASP A 420 -30.80 25.12 9.58
CA ASP A 420 -31.78 24.33 8.81
C ASP A 420 -31.15 23.45 7.72
N GLU A 421 -29.89 23.70 7.36
CA GLU A 421 -29.14 23.02 6.31
C GLU A 421 -27.69 22.77 6.75
N TYR A 422 -27.03 21.83 6.09
CA TYR A 422 -25.57 21.63 6.15
C TYR A 422 -24.94 22.15 4.87
N GLN A 423 -23.87 22.94 4.95
CA GLN A 423 -23.03 23.25 3.80
C GLN A 423 -21.82 22.33 3.80
N VAL A 424 -21.65 21.57 2.72
CA VAL A 424 -20.47 20.75 2.47
C VAL A 424 -19.62 21.44 1.41
N THR A 425 -18.37 21.75 1.73
CA THR A 425 -17.44 22.46 0.85
C THR A 425 -16.21 21.60 0.56
N TRP A 426 -15.74 21.58 -0.68
CA TRP A 426 -14.49 20.96 -1.07
C TRP A 426 -13.72 21.76 -2.12
N ASN A 427 -12.42 21.46 -2.23
CA ASN A 427 -11.53 22.01 -3.23
C ASN A 427 -11.16 20.98 -4.31
N TYR A 428 -11.07 21.45 -5.56
CA TYR A 428 -10.66 20.63 -6.68
C TYR A 428 -9.84 21.43 -7.68
N ILE A 429 -8.92 20.74 -8.36
CA ILE A 429 -8.23 21.25 -9.53
C ILE A 429 -8.83 20.58 -10.76
N TYR A 430 -9.07 21.38 -11.78
CA TYR A 430 -9.38 20.88 -13.10
C TYR A 430 -8.16 21.02 -14.01
N THR A 431 -7.68 19.92 -14.60
CA THR A 431 -6.57 19.97 -15.57
C THR A 431 -6.94 19.13 -16.79
N ASN A 432 -7.16 19.78 -17.93
CA ASN A 432 -7.38 19.10 -19.19
C ASN A 432 -7.05 20.01 -20.38
N LEU A 433 -6.14 19.56 -21.24
CA LEU A 433 -5.68 20.33 -22.40
C LEU A 433 -6.63 20.27 -23.60
N ILE A 434 -7.52 19.28 -23.65
CA ILE A 434 -8.50 19.07 -24.73
C ILE A 434 -9.77 19.89 -24.47
N TYR A 435 -10.18 19.97 -23.21
CA TYR A 435 -11.31 20.75 -22.73
C TYR A 435 -10.81 21.90 -21.83
N PRO A 436 -10.17 22.95 -22.38
CA PRO A 436 -9.62 24.03 -21.55
C PRO A 436 -10.71 24.74 -20.71
N LYS A 437 -11.99 24.59 -21.09
CA LYS A 437 -13.16 24.90 -20.28
C LYS A 437 -14.15 23.74 -20.33
N ALA A 438 -14.72 23.37 -19.20
CA ALA A 438 -15.76 22.35 -19.12
C ALA A 438 -16.78 22.68 -18.03
N GLU A 439 -18.01 22.24 -18.25
CA GLU A 439 -19.12 22.35 -17.30
C GLU A 439 -19.25 21.04 -16.53
N PHE A 440 -19.26 21.15 -15.20
CA PHE A 440 -19.36 20.03 -14.27
C PHE A 440 -20.60 20.16 -13.41
N GLN A 441 -21.29 19.05 -13.22
CA GLN A 441 -22.30 18.91 -12.19
C GLN A 441 -21.77 18.01 -11.09
N PHE A 442 -22.09 18.33 -9.84
CA PHE A 442 -21.65 17.57 -8.68
C PHE A 442 -22.84 17.00 -7.92
N ASP A 443 -22.63 15.94 -7.14
CA ASP A 443 -23.61 15.44 -6.18
C ASP A 443 -22.92 14.64 -5.06
N LEU A 444 -23.68 14.29 -4.03
CA LEU A 444 -23.28 13.41 -2.96
C LEU A 444 -24.08 12.09 -3.05
N VAL A 445 -23.34 11.00 -3.21
CA VAL A 445 -23.89 9.66 -3.48
C VAL A 445 -23.75 8.78 -2.25
N LEU A 446 -24.85 8.17 -1.82
CA LEU A 446 -24.88 7.23 -0.71
C LEU A 446 -24.38 5.85 -1.17
N ARG A 447 -23.42 5.27 -0.45
CA ARG A 447 -23.01 3.87 -0.67
C ARG A 447 -23.82 2.92 0.22
N THR A 448 -24.32 1.84 -0.35
CA THR A 448 -25.00 0.74 0.36
C THR A 448 -24.24 -0.58 0.20
N GLN A 449 -24.63 -1.63 0.93
CA GLN A 449 -24.01 -2.96 0.81
C GLN A 449 -24.15 -3.58 -0.60
N ASP A 450 -25.20 -3.21 -1.35
CA ASP A 450 -25.51 -3.76 -2.67
C ASP A 450 -24.97 -2.90 -3.84
N GLY A 451 -24.24 -1.81 -3.55
CA GLY A 451 -23.70 -0.87 -4.55
C GLY A 451 -23.94 0.61 -4.21
N TYR A 452 -23.78 1.49 -5.19
CA TYR A 452 -24.05 2.93 -5.05
C TYR A 452 -25.52 3.23 -5.30
N LEU A 453 -26.17 3.99 -4.42
CA LEU A 453 -27.49 4.57 -4.68
C LEU A 453 -27.30 5.99 -5.24
N HIS A 454 -27.56 6.16 -6.53
CA HIS A 454 -27.71 7.47 -7.17
C HIS A 454 -29.04 8.14 -6.78
N PRO A 455 -29.07 9.47 -6.71
CA PRO A 455 -28.50 10.31 -5.66
C PRO A 455 -29.55 10.69 -4.60
N LEU A 456 -29.15 11.39 -3.53
CA LEU A 456 -30.07 12.12 -2.65
C LEU A 456 -30.85 13.23 -3.41
N GLN A 457 -30.59 13.43 -4.70
CA GLN A 457 -31.06 14.54 -5.53
C GLN A 457 -30.86 15.88 -4.83
N VAL A 458 -29.68 16.08 -4.22
CA VAL A 458 -29.32 17.39 -3.66
C VAL A 458 -28.97 18.37 -4.79
N GLY A 459 -28.71 17.85 -6.01
CA GLY A 459 -28.90 18.53 -7.29
C GLY A 459 -28.47 19.98 -7.30
N CYS A 460 -27.18 20.22 -7.55
CA CYS A 460 -26.66 21.57 -7.70
C CYS A 460 -26.64 22.03 -9.17
N GLU A 461 -26.60 23.35 -9.34
CA GLU A 461 -26.42 23.97 -10.65
C GLU A 461 -25.03 23.64 -11.22
N PRO A 462 -24.93 23.35 -12.53
CA PRO A 462 -23.65 23.10 -13.18
C PRO A 462 -22.67 24.26 -13.03
N VAL A 463 -21.38 23.93 -13.00
CA VAL A 463 -20.27 24.85 -12.75
C VAL A 463 -19.33 24.84 -13.92
N ASN A 464 -18.96 26.02 -14.40
CA ASN A 464 -17.91 26.15 -15.40
C ASN A 464 -16.54 26.18 -14.71
N ALA A 465 -15.65 25.28 -15.12
CA ALA A 465 -14.26 25.25 -14.71
C ALA A 465 -13.35 25.42 -15.94
N GLU A 466 -12.21 26.07 -15.73
CA GLU A 466 -11.12 26.25 -16.68
C GLU A 466 -9.88 25.51 -16.16
N THR A 467 -9.08 25.00 -17.08
CA THR A 467 -7.90 24.18 -16.74
C THR A 467 -6.89 24.95 -15.88
N GLU A 468 -6.18 24.23 -15.01
CA GLU A 468 -5.14 24.71 -14.10
C GLU A 468 -5.61 25.71 -13.03
N LEU A 469 -6.92 25.86 -12.84
CA LEU A 469 -7.49 26.67 -11.77
C LEU A 469 -7.92 25.80 -10.58
N ASN A 470 -7.68 26.33 -9.38
CA ASN A 470 -8.14 25.78 -8.12
C ASN A 470 -9.54 26.34 -7.83
N TYR A 471 -10.50 25.45 -7.66
CA TYR A 471 -11.90 25.79 -7.42
C TYR A 471 -12.34 25.35 -6.04
N TYR A 472 -13.18 26.18 -5.43
CA TYR A 472 -13.96 25.82 -4.26
C TYR A 472 -15.39 25.55 -4.70
N TYR A 473 -15.91 24.39 -4.34
CA TYR A 473 -17.32 24.09 -4.50
C TYR A 473 -17.98 23.86 -3.18
N TYR A 474 -19.26 24.21 -3.08
CA TYR A 474 -20.09 23.82 -1.96
C TYR A 474 -21.45 23.34 -2.43
N ILE A 475 -22.02 22.41 -1.66
CA ILE A 475 -23.41 21.96 -1.79
C ILE A 475 -24.10 22.14 -0.45
N THR A 476 -25.36 22.58 -0.47
CA THR A 476 -26.19 22.67 0.73
C THR A 476 -27.16 21.50 0.79
N ILE A 477 -27.20 20.84 1.95
CA ILE A 477 -28.04 19.68 2.21
C ILE A 477 -29.10 20.10 3.22
N PRO A 478 -30.40 20.08 2.86
CA PRO A 478 -31.45 20.40 3.80
C PRO A 478 -31.55 19.32 4.89
N LYS A 479 -31.70 19.72 6.15
CA LYS A 479 -31.93 18.76 7.26
C LYS A 479 -33.34 18.17 7.21
N LYS A 480 -34.27 18.84 6.54
CA LYS A 480 -35.66 18.41 6.34
C LYS A 480 -35.82 17.73 4.99
N GLY A 481 -36.58 16.63 4.96
CA GLY A 481 -36.94 15.92 3.72
C GLY A 481 -36.09 14.70 3.39
N LEU A 482 -34.96 14.52 4.09
CA LEU A 482 -34.14 13.31 4.01
C LEU A 482 -34.55 12.32 5.11
N SER A 483 -35.21 11.23 4.76
CA SER A 483 -35.62 10.19 5.70
C SER A 483 -34.90 8.87 5.42
N LEU A 484 -33.84 8.60 6.18
CA LEU A 484 -33.26 7.26 6.29
C LEU A 484 -33.49 6.73 7.71
N PRO A 485 -33.49 5.40 7.91
CA PRO A 485 -33.49 4.81 9.24
C PRO A 485 -32.31 5.32 10.10
N ASP A 486 -32.44 5.24 11.42
CA ASP A 486 -31.31 5.49 12.31
C ASP A 486 -30.10 4.63 11.91
N GLY A 487 -28.94 5.26 11.80
CA GLY A 487 -27.75 4.63 11.24
C GLY A 487 -26.62 5.62 10.94
N VAL A 488 -25.47 5.07 10.57
CA VAL A 488 -24.31 5.82 10.10
C VAL A 488 -24.16 5.55 8.61
N TYR A 489 -24.18 6.61 7.83
CA TYR A 489 -24.14 6.59 6.37
C TYR A 489 -22.93 7.37 5.86
N ARG A 490 -22.41 7.01 4.68
CA ARG A 490 -21.31 7.72 4.03
C ARG A 490 -21.77 8.30 2.69
N LEU A 491 -21.54 9.59 2.52
CA LEU A 491 -21.87 10.34 1.31
C LEU A 491 -20.59 10.66 0.55
N TYR A 492 -20.47 10.17 -0.67
CA TYR A 492 -19.29 10.33 -1.50
C TYR A 492 -19.53 11.41 -2.55
N PRO A 493 -18.58 12.33 -2.76
CA PRO A 493 -18.69 13.35 -3.80
C PRO A 493 -18.52 12.68 -5.17
N TYR A 494 -19.43 12.98 -6.07
CA TYR A 494 -19.39 12.56 -7.45
C TYR A 494 -19.52 13.78 -8.36
N TYR A 495 -18.98 13.66 -9.56
CA TYR A 495 -19.13 14.65 -10.60
C TYR A 495 -19.47 14.00 -11.93
N VAL A 496 -20.12 14.75 -12.81
CA VAL A 496 -20.29 14.42 -14.21
C VAL A 496 -19.92 15.65 -15.03
N CYS A 497 -19.29 15.45 -16.18
CA CYS A 497 -18.98 16.57 -17.07
C CYS A 497 -20.03 16.69 -18.17
N ASN A 498 -20.84 17.74 -18.09
CA ASN A 498 -21.90 18.03 -19.06
C ASN A 498 -21.34 18.45 -20.43
N SER A 499 -20.10 18.95 -20.48
CA SER A 499 -19.44 19.28 -21.75
C SER A 499 -19.04 18.05 -22.56
N VAL A 500 -19.12 16.85 -22.00
CA VAL A 500 -18.85 15.60 -22.72
C VAL A 500 -20.15 14.81 -22.91
N PRO A 501 -20.55 14.52 -24.16
CA PRO A 501 -21.71 13.68 -24.43
C PRO A 501 -21.57 12.30 -23.77
N ASN A 502 -22.64 11.84 -23.12
CA ASN A 502 -22.69 10.54 -22.43
C ASN A 502 -21.67 10.37 -21.28
N SER A 503 -21.18 11.46 -20.68
CA SER A 503 -20.34 11.39 -19.48
C SER A 503 -21.09 10.65 -18.36
N SER A 504 -20.41 9.71 -17.71
CA SER A 504 -20.92 9.02 -16.53
C SER A 504 -20.47 9.71 -15.25
N TRP A 505 -21.27 9.58 -14.19
CA TRP A 505 -20.86 10.01 -12.85
C TRP A 505 -19.56 9.33 -12.41
N GLN A 506 -18.61 10.12 -11.95
CA GLN A 506 -17.31 9.69 -11.45
C GLN A 506 -17.13 10.13 -10.01
N ASN A 507 -16.51 9.28 -9.19
CA ASN A 507 -16.20 9.61 -7.80
C ASN A 507 -15.07 10.65 -7.73
N LEU A 508 -15.29 11.76 -7.03
CA LEU A 508 -14.33 12.84 -6.83
C LEU A 508 -13.40 12.53 -5.63
N GLY A 509 -12.23 11.96 -5.91
CA GLY A 509 -11.24 11.65 -4.86
C GLY A 509 -11.38 10.26 -4.22
N GLY A 510 -12.19 9.40 -4.84
CA GLY A 510 -12.29 7.98 -4.50
C GLY A 510 -12.97 7.73 -3.15
N GLU A 511 -12.80 6.53 -2.61
CA GLU A 511 -13.49 6.14 -1.38
C GLU A 511 -12.91 6.74 -0.09
N ARG A 512 -11.78 7.44 -0.20
CA ARG A 512 -11.12 8.12 0.92
C ARG A 512 -11.84 9.39 1.34
N ILE A 513 -12.64 9.91 0.43
CA ILE A 513 -13.23 11.22 0.54
C ILE A 513 -14.74 11.05 0.63
N TYR A 514 -15.29 11.38 1.79
CA TYR A 514 -16.72 11.30 2.04
C TYR A 514 -17.14 12.19 3.20
N VAL A 515 -18.44 12.33 3.38
CA VAL A 515 -19.07 12.98 4.54
C VAL A 515 -19.81 11.90 5.32
N ASP A 516 -19.57 11.82 6.62
CA ASP A 516 -20.38 10.99 7.50
C ASP A 516 -21.73 11.66 7.71
N TRP A 517 -22.79 10.87 7.62
CA TRP A 517 -24.15 11.26 7.89
C TRP A 517 -24.75 10.32 8.92
N VAL A 518 -24.87 10.83 10.15
CA VAL A 518 -25.39 10.08 11.30
C VAL A 518 -26.83 10.49 11.56
N ILE A 519 -27.72 9.49 11.61
CA ILE A 519 -29.11 9.68 12.00
C ILE A 519 -29.35 8.92 13.30
N GLN A 520 -29.76 9.63 14.34
CA GLN A 520 -30.06 9.05 15.63
C GLN A 520 -31.28 9.73 16.25
N ASN A 521 -32.31 8.94 16.59
CA ASN A 521 -33.57 9.43 17.12
C ASN A 521 -34.20 10.53 16.25
N GLY A 522 -34.08 10.41 14.92
CA GLY A 522 -34.55 11.43 13.97
C GLY A 522 -33.72 12.72 13.90
N VAL A 523 -32.59 12.80 14.61
CA VAL A 523 -31.62 13.90 14.48
C VAL A 523 -30.57 13.53 13.45
N SER A 524 -30.45 14.35 12.41
CA SER A 524 -29.47 14.21 11.33
C SER A 524 -28.23 15.05 11.60
N THR A 525 -27.05 14.45 11.60
CA THR A 525 -25.75 15.13 11.78
C THR A 525 -24.83 14.80 10.61
N LEU A 526 -24.22 15.82 9.99
CA LEU A 526 -23.19 15.64 8.96
C LEU A 526 -21.82 16.11 9.47
N SER A 527 -20.76 15.41 9.07
CA SER A 527 -19.37 15.77 9.42
C SER A 527 -18.39 15.39 8.31
N SER A 528 -17.42 16.26 7.98
CA SER A 528 -16.42 16.01 6.93
C SER A 528 -15.39 14.94 7.29
N VAL A 529 -14.88 14.25 6.27
CA VAL A 529 -13.67 13.41 6.30
C VAL A 529 -12.67 13.95 5.25
N PRO A 530 -11.39 14.19 5.61
CA PRO A 530 -10.85 14.08 6.95
C PRO A 530 -11.27 15.31 7.73
N SER A 531 -12.11 15.16 8.77
CA SER A 531 -12.06 16.18 9.79
C SER A 531 -10.60 16.21 10.24
N VAL A 532 -10.08 17.40 10.43
CA VAL A 532 -8.82 17.70 11.13
C VAL A 532 -8.79 17.03 12.54
N SER A 533 -9.86 16.30 12.92
CA SER A 533 -10.07 15.55 14.15
C SER A 533 -10.08 14.01 14.02
N LEU A 534 -9.88 13.42 12.83
CA LEU A 534 -9.89 11.95 12.67
C LEU A 534 -8.60 11.30 13.12
N PHE A 535 -7.44 11.83 12.69
CA PHE A 535 -6.14 11.41 13.20
C PHE A 535 -5.78 12.23 14.42
N ARG A 536 -5.86 11.62 15.60
CA ARG A 536 -5.32 12.24 16.81
C ARG A 536 -3.96 11.65 17.10
N VAL A 537 -2.92 12.47 16.98
CA VAL A 537 -1.61 12.15 17.52
C VAL A 537 -1.69 12.34 19.03
N SER A 538 -1.68 11.24 19.80
CA SER A 538 -1.78 11.31 21.26
C SER A 538 -0.43 11.19 21.96
N LYS A 539 0.59 10.71 21.24
CA LYS A 539 1.94 10.53 21.78
C LYS A 539 2.96 10.51 20.65
N CYS A 540 4.16 10.99 20.95
CA CYS A 540 5.35 10.91 20.12
C CYS A 540 6.54 10.56 21.00
N GLU A 541 7.33 9.55 20.63
CA GLU A 541 8.49 9.13 21.42
C GLU A 541 9.61 8.56 20.55
N ILE A 542 10.84 8.62 21.05
CA ILE A 542 11.97 7.91 20.43
C ILE A 542 11.92 6.46 20.91
N THR A 543 11.72 5.54 19.98
CA THR A 543 11.64 4.09 20.25
C THR A 543 12.96 3.37 19.96
N ARG A 544 13.84 3.98 19.17
CA ARG A 544 15.19 3.47 18.86
C ARG A 544 16.16 4.63 18.68
N GLY A 545 17.40 4.46 19.16
CA GLY A 545 18.43 5.51 19.13
C GLY A 545 18.69 6.10 20.52
N THR A 546 19.68 6.99 20.60
CA THR A 546 20.12 7.61 21.87
C THR A 546 19.41 8.92 22.18
N GLY A 547 18.66 9.46 21.22
CA GLY A 547 18.09 10.81 21.28
C GLY A 547 19.13 11.91 21.12
N GLU A 548 20.36 11.56 20.75
CA GLU A 548 21.46 12.52 20.60
C GLU A 548 21.38 13.25 19.25
N ILE A 549 21.83 14.50 19.27
CA ILE A 549 21.95 15.35 18.08
C ILE A 549 22.91 14.69 17.08
N GLY A 550 22.56 14.74 15.80
CA GLY A 550 23.36 14.20 14.71
C GLY A 550 23.33 12.68 14.59
N THR A 551 22.54 11.98 15.41
CA THR A 551 22.38 10.52 15.34
C THR A 551 20.99 10.13 14.80
N PRO A 552 20.87 9.08 13.97
CA PRO A 552 19.57 8.58 13.54
C PRO A 552 18.78 7.98 14.71
N ASN A 553 17.51 8.39 14.83
CA ASN A 553 16.55 7.91 15.83
C ASN A 553 15.26 7.45 15.13
N ASP A 554 14.59 6.44 15.68
CA ASP A 554 13.24 6.07 15.26
C ASP A 554 12.23 6.80 16.14
N LEU A 555 11.50 7.74 15.53
CA LEU A 555 10.40 8.47 16.14
C LEU A 555 9.10 7.71 15.89
N THR A 556 8.42 7.26 16.94
CA THR A 556 7.13 6.58 16.84
C THR A 556 5.98 7.46 17.30
N LEU A 557 4.99 7.62 16.43
CA LEU A 557 3.73 8.28 16.73
C LEU A 557 2.66 7.28 17.17
N THR A 558 1.86 7.68 18.15
CA THR A 558 0.56 7.06 18.43
C THR A 558 -0.53 7.86 17.74
N ILE A 559 -1.16 7.26 16.73
CA ILE A 559 -2.22 7.88 15.95
C ILE A 559 -3.52 7.09 16.15
N ARG A 560 -4.56 7.76 16.64
CA ARG A 560 -5.93 7.23 16.60
C ARG A 560 -6.56 7.61 15.28
N ASN A 561 -7.09 6.66 14.51
CA ASN A 561 -7.89 6.91 13.32
C ASN A 561 -9.39 6.80 13.64
N SER A 562 -10.05 7.95 13.73
CA SER A 562 -11.50 8.04 13.97
C SER A 562 -12.30 8.13 12.66
N GLY A 563 -11.62 8.11 11.50
CA GLY A 563 -12.19 8.19 10.15
C GLY A 563 -12.38 6.82 9.49
N SER A 564 -12.40 6.75 8.15
CA SER A 564 -12.40 5.49 7.40
C SER A 564 -11.06 4.78 7.49
N GLU A 565 -11.01 3.55 6.97
CA GLU A 565 -9.74 2.92 6.61
C GLU A 565 -8.86 3.90 5.81
N TYR A 566 -7.63 4.10 6.27
CA TYR A 566 -6.60 4.90 5.64
C TYR A 566 -5.48 3.98 5.19
N GLN A 567 -4.96 4.21 3.99
CA GLN A 567 -3.82 3.52 3.46
C GLN A 567 -2.99 4.48 2.62
N GLY A 568 -1.93 5.05 3.16
CA GLY A 568 -1.16 6.03 2.42
C GLY A 568 0.17 6.34 3.05
N THR A 569 0.88 7.30 2.48
CA THR A 569 2.10 7.82 3.07
C THR A 569 1.79 9.06 3.89
N LEU A 570 2.08 8.97 5.18
CA LEU A 570 2.12 10.11 6.08
C LEU A 570 3.49 10.79 5.97
N ILE A 571 3.47 12.12 6.02
CA ILE A 571 4.65 12.97 6.06
C ILE A 571 4.68 13.66 7.42
N ILE A 572 5.83 13.63 8.10
CA ILE A 572 6.13 14.57 9.18
C ILE A 572 7.08 15.63 8.63
N THR A 573 6.70 16.89 8.79
CA THR A 573 7.61 18.02 8.61
C THR A 573 8.05 18.50 9.99
N PRO A 574 9.32 18.27 10.38
CA PRO A 574 9.85 18.76 11.64
C PRO A 574 10.19 20.25 11.51
N TYR A 575 9.74 21.05 12.47
CA TYR A 575 10.17 22.42 12.67
C TYR A 575 10.88 22.53 14.00
N PHE A 576 12.13 22.98 14.00
CA PHE A 576 12.80 23.40 15.22
C PHE A 576 12.16 24.71 15.71
N ILE A 577 11.72 24.74 16.97
CA ILE A 577 11.02 25.89 17.57
C ILE A 577 11.70 26.39 18.85
N GLY A 578 12.93 25.94 19.14
CA GLY A 578 13.64 26.29 20.36
C GLY A 578 12.86 25.86 21.61
N ASN A 579 12.44 26.83 22.43
CA ASN A 579 11.67 26.58 23.67
C ASN A 579 10.20 27.01 23.57
N ASP A 580 9.74 27.41 22.38
CA ASP A 580 8.40 27.94 22.17
C ASP A 580 7.30 26.90 22.50
N ASN A 581 6.09 27.41 22.75
CA ASN A 581 4.92 26.58 22.96
C ASN A 581 4.48 25.95 21.63
N PRO A 582 4.33 24.60 21.55
CA PRO A 582 3.95 23.92 20.30
C PRO A 582 2.63 24.39 19.69
N LYS A 583 1.65 24.76 20.51
CA LYS A 583 0.35 25.22 20.00
C LYS A 583 0.47 26.56 19.30
N GLU A 584 1.17 27.51 19.91
CA GLU A 584 1.41 28.82 19.32
C GLU A 584 2.30 28.71 18.08
N ALA A 585 3.31 27.84 18.12
CA ALA A 585 4.16 27.55 16.98
C ALA A 585 3.37 26.96 15.81
N TRP A 586 2.45 26.02 16.06
CA TRP A 586 1.54 25.48 15.05
C TRP A 586 0.71 26.57 14.38
N GLU A 587 0.08 27.46 15.16
CA GLU A 587 -0.72 28.56 14.64
C GLU A 587 0.11 29.49 13.75
N LYS A 588 1.37 29.77 14.12
CA LYS A 588 2.29 30.59 13.32
C LYS A 588 2.72 29.91 12.01
N VAL A 589 3.09 28.63 12.07
CA VAL A 589 3.60 27.86 10.92
C VAL A 589 2.50 27.55 9.91
N THR A 590 1.24 27.47 10.34
CA THR A 590 0.11 27.15 9.45
C THR A 590 -0.67 28.36 8.92
N SER A 591 -0.35 29.58 9.38
CA SER A 591 -1.06 30.81 8.98
C SER A 591 -0.26 31.73 8.05
N SER A 592 0.99 31.40 7.74
CA SER A 592 1.90 32.21 6.94
C SER A 592 2.80 31.32 6.07
N ASP A 593 3.13 31.77 4.87
CA ASP A 593 4.11 31.10 3.99
C ASP A 593 5.55 31.32 4.49
N ASP A 594 5.80 32.44 5.18
CA ASP A 594 7.09 32.74 5.80
C ASP A 594 7.20 32.14 7.20
N LEU A 595 8.34 31.50 7.50
CA LEU A 595 8.63 30.95 8.82
C LEU A 595 8.94 32.06 9.83
N PRO A 596 8.45 31.94 11.08
CA PRO A 596 8.83 32.84 12.16
C PRO A 596 10.36 32.90 12.37
N GLU A 597 10.86 34.07 12.76
CA GLU A 597 12.28 34.25 13.07
C GLU A 597 12.74 33.26 14.16
N GLY A 598 13.83 32.55 13.88
CA GLY A 598 14.40 31.53 14.77
C GLY A 598 13.79 30.13 14.64
N TYR A 599 12.77 29.95 13.79
CA TYR A 599 12.27 28.61 13.45
C TYR A 599 13.02 28.08 12.22
N GLU A 600 13.28 26.76 12.21
CA GLU A 600 13.92 26.09 11.07
C GLU A 600 13.10 24.86 10.67
N GLN A 601 12.78 24.77 9.38
CA GLN A 601 12.16 23.59 8.80
C GLN A 601 13.23 22.58 8.42
N LEU A 602 13.08 21.34 8.87
CA LEU A 602 13.92 20.21 8.48
C LEU A 602 13.29 19.39 7.36
N ASP A 603 14.07 18.48 6.79
CA ASP A 603 13.62 17.56 5.74
C ASP A 603 12.38 16.76 6.17
N ASN A 604 11.47 16.60 5.21
CA ASN A 604 10.27 15.80 5.39
C ASN A 604 10.64 14.33 5.67
N LEU A 605 10.05 13.80 6.74
CA LEU A 605 10.12 12.39 7.08
C LEU A 605 8.88 11.71 6.51
N THR A 606 9.03 10.53 5.92
CA THR A 606 7.89 9.80 5.35
C THR A 606 7.74 8.44 5.98
N SER A 607 6.49 8.01 6.16
CA SER A 607 6.17 6.67 6.63
C SER A 607 4.82 6.27 6.06
N GLY A 608 4.71 5.06 5.53
CA GLY A 608 3.45 4.56 5.04
C GLY A 608 2.68 3.92 6.19
N ALA A 609 1.37 4.14 6.19
CA ALA A 609 0.50 3.70 7.26
C ALA A 609 -0.80 3.12 6.68
N TYR A 610 -1.22 2.00 7.27
CA TYR A 610 -2.53 1.43 7.11
C TYR A 610 -3.27 1.52 8.45
N LEU A 611 -4.27 2.40 8.54
CA LEU A 611 -5.01 2.69 9.77
C LEU A 611 -6.48 2.36 9.57
N LYS A 612 -7.03 1.37 10.27
CA LYS A 612 -8.45 1.03 10.20
C LYS A 612 -9.36 2.08 10.81
N SER A 613 -10.61 2.09 10.34
CA SER A 613 -11.66 2.96 10.86
C SER A 613 -11.98 2.66 12.33
N GLY A 614 -12.11 3.71 13.15
CA GLY A 614 -12.47 3.60 14.57
C GLY A 614 -11.38 3.03 15.46
N ALA A 615 -10.21 2.72 14.91
CA ALA A 615 -9.13 2.08 15.64
C ALA A 615 -8.42 3.11 16.54
N THR A 616 -8.48 2.89 17.86
CA THR A 616 -7.60 3.58 18.81
C THR A 616 -6.45 2.63 19.10
N ILE A 617 -5.29 2.87 18.51
CA ILE A 617 -4.19 1.91 18.67
C ILE A 617 -2.90 2.65 19.02
N ALA A 618 -2.26 2.16 20.08
CA ALA A 618 -1.04 2.72 20.65
C ALA A 618 0.18 2.26 19.85
N ASN A 619 1.07 3.18 19.46
CA ASN A 619 2.41 2.92 18.89
C ASN A 619 2.45 2.34 17.44
N HIS A 620 2.10 3.13 16.41
CA HIS A 620 1.86 2.59 15.05
C HIS A 620 2.36 3.39 13.84
N VAL A 621 3.16 4.45 13.96
CA VAL A 621 3.81 5.01 12.76
C VAL A 621 5.23 5.47 13.11
N THR A 622 6.23 4.87 12.48
CA THR A 622 7.65 5.13 12.77
C THR A 622 8.30 5.92 11.64
N PHE A 623 9.09 6.92 12.01
CA PHE A 623 9.83 7.81 11.11
C PHE A 623 11.31 7.82 11.53
N SER A 624 12.23 7.72 10.57
CA SER A 624 13.64 7.92 10.82
C SER A 624 13.92 9.43 10.94
N PHE A 625 14.38 9.88 12.10
CA PHE A 625 14.59 11.28 12.45
C PHE A 625 16.00 11.50 12.99
N THR A 626 16.71 12.49 12.45
CA THR A 626 18.04 12.90 12.93
C THR A 626 17.98 14.35 13.40
N PRO A 627 17.86 14.62 14.71
CA PRO A 627 17.79 15.99 15.23
C PRO A 627 19.11 16.72 15.00
N GLN A 628 19.06 18.00 14.62
CA GLN A 628 20.24 18.84 14.33
C GLN A 628 20.60 19.80 15.48
N TYR A 629 19.63 20.10 16.35
CA TYR A 629 19.73 21.07 17.45
C TYR A 629 19.14 20.52 18.75
N GLU A 630 19.64 21.04 19.87
CA GLU A 630 19.01 20.86 21.18
C GLU A 630 17.77 21.76 21.30
N GLY A 631 16.69 21.23 21.86
CA GLY A 631 15.45 21.96 22.09
C GLY A 631 14.22 21.23 21.55
N ARG A 632 13.12 21.97 21.42
CA ARG A 632 11.82 21.43 21.04
C ARG A 632 11.63 21.47 19.52
N TYR A 633 11.10 20.37 19.01
CA TYR A 633 10.65 20.23 17.64
C TYR A 633 9.13 20.16 17.61
N LEU A 634 8.50 21.01 16.81
CA LEU A 634 7.12 20.87 16.37
C LEU A 634 7.10 19.90 15.19
N LEU A 635 6.29 18.86 15.27
CA LEU A 635 6.17 17.83 14.24
C LEU A 635 4.81 17.96 13.59
N CYS A 636 4.78 18.51 12.38
CA CYS A 636 3.57 18.75 11.61
C CYS A 636 3.28 17.54 10.72
N LEU A 637 2.13 16.91 10.92
CA LEU A 637 1.70 15.72 10.17
C LEU A 637 0.85 16.15 8.97
N SER A 638 1.22 15.65 7.80
CA SER A 638 0.53 15.81 6.52
C SER A 638 0.45 14.47 5.77
N GLU A 639 -0.28 14.41 4.66
CA GLU A 639 -0.33 13.24 3.77
C GLU A 639 0.40 13.56 2.46
N ILE A 640 0.95 12.54 1.78
CA ILE A 640 1.40 12.73 0.40
C ILE A 640 0.19 13.18 -0.43
N PRO A 641 0.25 14.36 -1.09
CA PRO A 641 -0.83 14.79 -1.94
C PRO A 641 -1.00 13.84 -3.13
N PRO A 642 -2.22 13.65 -3.65
CA PRO A 642 -2.48 12.78 -4.79
C PRO A 642 -1.76 13.24 -6.08
N THR A 643 -1.20 14.45 -6.11
CA THR A 643 -0.41 14.98 -7.22
C THR A 643 0.90 15.64 -6.75
N PRO A 644 2.02 15.47 -7.49
CA PRO A 644 3.32 16.04 -7.13
C PRO A 644 3.39 17.58 -7.12
N MET A 645 2.37 18.29 -7.64
CA MET A 645 2.40 19.74 -7.83
C MET A 645 1.87 20.56 -6.65
N SER A 646 1.35 19.95 -5.59
CA SER A 646 0.84 20.67 -4.41
C SER A 646 1.73 20.42 -3.20
N SER A 647 2.00 21.46 -2.40
CA SER A 647 2.64 21.29 -1.10
C SER A 647 1.72 20.51 -0.15
N PRO A 648 2.25 19.57 0.66
CA PRO A 648 1.47 18.89 1.69
C PRO A 648 0.89 19.91 2.67
N VAL A 649 -0.42 19.81 2.96
CA VAL A 649 -1.07 20.66 3.96
C VAL A 649 -1.10 19.90 5.30
N PRO A 650 -0.48 20.43 6.37
CA PRO A 650 -0.53 19.80 7.68
C PRO A 650 -1.95 19.76 8.24
N PHE A 651 -2.35 18.62 8.81
CA PHE A 651 -3.67 18.44 9.44
C PHE A 651 -3.58 18.13 10.95
N ALA A 652 -2.41 17.78 11.48
CA ALA A 652 -2.21 17.55 12.90
C ALA A 652 -0.79 17.92 13.31
N TYR A 653 -0.55 18.09 14.61
CA TYR A 653 0.80 18.28 15.14
C TYR A 653 1.01 17.55 16.46
N THR A 654 2.28 17.32 16.77
CA THR A 654 2.78 16.94 18.09
C THR A 654 4.12 17.63 18.31
N SER A 655 4.75 17.41 19.45
CA SER A 655 6.12 17.89 19.68
C SER A 655 6.97 16.85 20.38
N ILE A 656 8.28 16.96 20.20
CA ILE A 656 9.28 16.23 20.97
C ILE A 656 10.36 17.20 21.45
N GLU A 657 10.92 16.94 22.64
CA GLU A 657 12.03 17.71 23.19
C GLU A 657 13.29 16.84 23.11
N ILE A 658 14.33 17.38 22.48
CA ILE A 658 15.64 16.75 22.32
C ILE A 658 16.61 17.47 23.25
N SER A 659 17.22 16.73 24.16
CA SER A 659 18.24 17.23 25.09
C SER A 659 19.56 16.56 24.76
N ASP A 660 20.66 17.32 24.71
CA ASP A 660 21.99 16.73 24.54
C ASP A 660 22.43 16.12 25.87
N PRO A 661 22.56 14.78 26.01
CA PRO A 661 23.04 14.18 27.26
C PRO A 661 24.46 14.63 27.63
N THR A 662 25.23 15.20 26.69
CA THR A 662 26.61 15.67 26.92
C THR A 662 26.72 17.13 27.39
N SER A 663 25.66 17.93 27.33
CA SER A 663 25.63 19.32 27.84
C SER A 663 25.55 19.42 29.38
N LEU A 664 25.41 18.28 30.09
CA LEU A 664 25.38 18.15 31.54
C LEU A 664 26.77 18.07 32.22
N ASN A 665 27.82 18.57 31.57
CA ASN A 665 29.17 18.64 32.14
C ASN A 665 29.50 20.03 32.71
N GLU A 666 28.81 20.43 33.78
CA GLU A 666 29.42 21.14 34.90
C GLU A 666 28.57 20.91 36.17
N GLU A 667 29.12 20.09 37.07
CA GLU A 667 28.62 19.79 38.43
C GLU A 667 27.24 19.14 38.62
N LEU A 668 27.07 17.91 38.13
CA LEU A 668 26.28 16.90 38.86
C LEU A 668 27.10 15.60 38.99
N ARG A 669 28.13 15.65 39.85
CA ARG A 669 28.57 14.43 40.53
C ARG A 669 27.34 13.84 41.23
N VAL A 670 27.05 12.59 40.89
CA VAL A 670 26.08 11.71 41.56
C VAL A 670 26.03 12.01 43.06
N LYS A 671 24.97 12.69 43.51
CA LYS A 671 24.41 12.38 44.82
C LYS A 671 23.47 11.23 44.58
N SER A 672 23.82 10.08 45.14
CA SER A 672 22.84 9.03 45.40
C SER A 672 21.76 9.63 46.31
N GLU A 673 20.66 10.09 45.73
CA GLU A 673 19.46 10.34 46.51
C GLU A 673 18.68 9.04 46.66
N GLU A 674 18.54 8.67 47.93
CA GLU A 674 17.75 7.59 48.46
C GLU A 674 16.34 7.64 47.87
N SER A 675 15.90 6.51 47.29
CA SER A 675 14.50 6.33 46.91
C SER A 675 13.61 6.49 48.15
N THR A 676 12.78 7.53 48.20
CA THR A 676 11.75 7.66 49.23
C THR A 676 10.66 6.63 48.94
N THR A 677 10.77 5.48 49.62
CA THR A 677 9.86 4.36 49.46
C THR A 677 8.63 4.58 50.32
N ALA A 678 7.44 4.51 49.70
CA ALA A 678 6.17 4.71 50.38
C ALA A 678 5.98 3.69 51.51
N VAL A 679 5.62 4.17 52.69
CA VAL A 679 5.34 3.36 53.89
C VAL A 679 3.82 3.29 54.07
N TYR A 680 3.30 2.10 54.36
CA TYR A 680 1.87 1.85 54.56
C TYR A 680 1.63 1.32 55.98
N ASP A 681 0.51 1.66 56.60
CA ASP A 681 0.08 0.96 57.82
C ASP A 681 -0.42 -0.46 57.50
N LEU A 682 -0.65 -1.28 58.52
CA LEU A 682 -1.16 -2.65 58.32
C LEU A 682 -2.57 -2.71 57.69
N ALA A 683 -3.28 -1.58 57.62
CA ALA A 683 -4.56 -1.45 56.95
C ALA A 683 -4.41 -1.02 55.47
N GLY A 684 -3.18 -0.91 54.96
CA GLY A 684 -2.88 -0.56 53.56
C GLY A 684 -3.02 0.93 53.24
N ARG A 685 -3.16 1.79 54.26
CA ARG A 685 -3.22 3.24 54.06
C ARG A 685 -1.82 3.79 53.92
N ARG A 686 -1.59 4.61 52.89
CA ARG A 686 -0.30 5.26 52.64
C ARG A 686 -0.03 6.29 53.73
N VAL A 687 1.06 6.11 54.44
CA VAL A 687 1.55 7.03 55.47
C VAL A 687 2.71 7.82 54.84
N ASN A 688 2.39 8.70 53.89
CA ASN A 688 3.41 9.53 53.21
C ASN A 688 3.77 10.73 54.12
N PRO A 689 5.06 11.05 54.36
CA PRO A 689 5.43 12.15 55.22
C PRO A 689 5.46 13.46 54.43
N GLU A 690 4.31 14.10 54.24
CA GLU A 690 4.29 15.57 54.09
C GLU A 690 4.11 16.21 55.46
N PHE A 691 5.16 16.13 56.30
CA PHE A 691 5.27 16.93 57.52
C PHE A 691 6.34 18.00 57.30
N LYS A 692 5.95 19.13 56.71
CA LYS A 692 6.69 20.39 56.91
C LYS A 692 6.24 21.05 58.22
N ILE A 693 6.41 20.39 59.37
CA ILE A 693 6.55 21.04 60.68
C ILE A 693 7.49 20.20 61.56
N GLN A 694 8.51 20.87 62.11
CA GLN A 694 9.63 20.43 62.95
C GLN A 694 9.47 19.13 63.80
N ASN A 695 10.46 18.23 63.68
CA ASN A 695 10.86 17.18 64.64
C ASN A 695 9.79 16.19 65.18
N SER A 696 9.25 15.29 64.35
CA SER A 696 8.59 14.08 64.87
C SER A 696 8.93 12.81 64.08
N LYS A 697 9.34 11.75 64.80
CA LYS A 697 9.51 10.38 64.27
C LYS A 697 8.14 9.70 64.17
N LEU A 698 7.98 8.76 63.23
CA LEU A 698 6.76 7.93 63.10
C LEU A 698 6.40 7.26 64.45
N PRO A 699 5.10 7.09 64.77
CA PRO A 699 4.70 6.34 65.96
C PRO A 699 5.25 4.91 65.93
N LYS A 700 5.72 4.41 67.08
CA LYS A 700 6.20 3.02 67.19
C LYS A 700 5.12 2.05 66.72
N GLY A 701 5.45 1.22 65.74
CA GLY A 701 4.47 0.34 65.10
C GLY A 701 5.06 -0.50 63.98
N ILE A 702 4.29 -1.47 63.49
CA ILE A 702 4.66 -2.28 62.34
C ILE A 702 4.00 -1.69 61.09
N TYR A 703 4.82 -1.41 60.09
CA TYR A 703 4.43 -0.81 58.82
C TYR A 703 4.86 -1.72 57.67
N ILE A 704 4.37 -1.44 56.46
CA ILE A 704 4.77 -2.14 55.24
C ILE A 704 5.53 -1.16 54.35
N GLN A 705 6.80 -1.47 54.08
CA GLN A 705 7.66 -0.74 53.17
C GLN A 705 8.23 -1.73 52.16
N ASN A 706 8.08 -1.46 50.86
CA ASN A 706 8.47 -2.36 49.76
C ASN A 706 7.93 -3.78 49.91
N GLY A 707 6.67 -3.91 50.34
CA GLY A 707 6.00 -5.20 50.52
C GLY A 707 6.50 -6.03 51.71
N LYS A 708 7.38 -5.50 52.57
CA LYS A 708 7.89 -6.17 53.77
C LYS A 708 7.43 -5.45 55.03
N LYS A 709 7.13 -6.21 56.09
CA LYS A 709 6.83 -5.65 57.40
C LYS A 709 8.11 -5.11 58.04
N VAL A 710 8.09 -3.83 58.40
CA VAL A 710 9.18 -3.12 59.07
C VAL A 710 8.64 -2.52 60.37
N ALA A 711 9.40 -2.61 61.46
CA ALA A 711 9.03 -2.01 62.74
C ALA A 711 9.83 -0.72 62.93
N PHE A 712 9.13 0.39 63.16
CA PHE A 712 9.73 1.69 63.50
C PHE A 712 9.64 1.95 65.01
#